data_AF-L9YDA9-F1
#
_entry.id   AF-L9YDA9-F1
#
_cell.length_a   1.000
_cell.length_b   1.000
_cell.length_c   1.000
_cell.angle_alpha   90.00
_cell.angle_beta   90.00
_cell.angle_gamma   90.00
#
_symmetry.space_group_name_H-M   'P 1'
#
loop_
_entity.id
_entity.type
_entity.pdbx_description
1 polymer ?
#
loop_
_entity_poly.entity_id
_entity_poly.type
_entity_poly.pdbx_seq_one_letter_code
_entity_poly.pdbx_strand_id
1 'polypeptide(L)'
;MYWPSREVVLITVMLTAALGTGGLFVGDADPAPPDPVPFDETVSVGLTLEAEQSLNENVTLPRTQVFYSQYQYVVGYYGVETFVDAKRQAGHDQRFGYPLAVYVTDYGDATVELQDDGYPVTDRPLSWIDATDAWFVVGSDARTPSGETVVPFADRADAAAFTEAHGGEVYTWEQTLEESFDTDDATVVRDRVDEQDRRVDAVVKSTVAQADRPVSIVVGEDVDTVQEGIDEAPANTTVLVPDGTYEETVRIDRPITLAGEDGATIHGDGNGSVVTVTEPRVGIRNLEITGVGPMASGAEEVPGESIDDDAWDEKFLTYYTGADAAISAHVAAELSIENVTIETPSNGIILRESPDTVVRNATVRGNERWEDGFAGIMAFQSPGVIEETTIVDGRDAIYAYRSEGIVVRENEIEGSLLGVHLMHTNGALLADNRLTDVIDTGIYVMTGPERNAIVGNEVRGSVTGSYVGGTDTYVAENVFEANDVGLELAAAASIYERNVFAGNQLGVNDRVILPTNRVVENDFVANDDHATAGSGPLRIWSHDGRGNYWQGGTSIADGDPPSRSYSPTDPVDRRLHRTDGAATLARAPALDALSGFEESVSGMRTGSITDVAPACEPNNPELLERTDQADRAWTCDGTLTTNP
;
A
#
# COMPACT_ATOMS: atom_id res chain seq x y z
N MET A 1 48.16 61.10 -14.20
CA MET A 1 47.12 60.19 -13.72
C MET A 1 47.02 59.08 -14.76
N TYR A 2 47.88 58.06 -14.63
CA TYR A 2 48.03 56.99 -15.61
C TYR A 2 47.15 55.82 -15.18
N TRP A 3 46.14 55.51 -15.99
CA TRP A 3 45.39 54.25 -15.91
C TRP A 3 46.23 53.14 -16.58
N PRO A 4 46.37 51.94 -15.99
CA PRO A 4 47.02 50.84 -16.67
C PRO A 4 46.10 50.27 -17.76
N SER A 5 46.72 49.76 -18.83
CA SER A 5 46.08 49.18 -20.00
C SER A 5 45.34 47.86 -19.67
N ARG A 6 44.27 47.59 -20.44
CA ARG A 6 43.36 46.44 -20.32
C ARG A 6 44.05 45.06 -20.29
N GLU A 7 45.28 44.95 -20.79
CA GLU A 7 46.05 43.70 -20.77
C GLU A 7 46.64 43.38 -19.39
N VAL A 8 46.97 44.39 -18.58
CA VAL A 8 47.54 44.17 -17.23
C VAL A 8 46.48 43.73 -16.24
N VAL A 9 45.24 44.23 -16.38
CA VAL A 9 44.11 43.81 -15.54
C VAL A 9 43.69 42.37 -15.86
N LEU A 10 43.74 41.94 -17.13
CA LEU A 10 43.41 40.57 -17.50
C LEU A 10 44.44 39.54 -16.99
N ILE A 11 45.73 39.89 -17.01
CA ILE A 11 46.79 38.98 -16.53
C ILE A 11 46.77 38.86 -15.00
N THR A 12 46.48 39.94 -14.26
CA THR A 12 46.38 39.86 -12.80
C THR A 12 45.13 39.10 -12.34
N VAL A 13 44.00 39.21 -13.05
CA VAL A 13 42.77 38.44 -12.76
C VAL A 13 42.92 36.96 -13.15
N MET A 14 43.61 36.63 -14.25
CA MET A 14 43.90 35.24 -14.58
C MET A 14 44.93 34.59 -13.66
N LEU A 15 45.93 35.33 -13.16
CA LEU A 15 46.87 34.79 -12.17
C LEU A 15 46.26 34.64 -10.77
N THR A 16 45.28 35.47 -10.38
CA THR A 16 44.51 35.23 -9.15
C THR A 16 43.44 34.15 -9.31
N ALA A 17 42.88 33.96 -10.50
CA ALA A 17 42.00 32.82 -10.78
C ALA A 17 42.77 31.49 -10.88
N ALA A 18 43.98 31.48 -11.45
CA ALA A 18 44.83 30.29 -11.52
C ALA A 18 45.49 29.93 -10.17
N LEU A 19 45.88 30.92 -9.35
CA LEU A 19 46.34 30.69 -7.98
C LEU A 19 45.18 30.42 -7.01
N GLY A 20 43.96 30.86 -7.33
CA GLY A 20 42.73 30.53 -6.60
C GLY A 20 42.14 29.17 -6.94
N THR A 21 42.53 28.56 -8.08
CA THR A 21 42.10 27.20 -8.48
C THR A 21 43.18 26.14 -8.23
N GLY A 22 44.47 26.50 -8.18
CA GLY A 22 45.56 25.57 -7.85
C GLY A 22 45.85 25.38 -6.36
N GLY A 23 45.19 26.15 -5.47
CA GLY A 23 45.46 26.15 -4.02
C GLY A 23 44.46 25.39 -3.15
N LEU A 24 43.43 24.78 -3.73
CA LEU A 24 42.36 24.07 -2.98
C LEU A 24 42.40 22.54 -3.12
N PHE A 25 43.43 21.98 -3.77
CA PHE A 25 43.62 20.53 -3.87
C PHE A 25 45.05 20.13 -3.47
N VAL A 26 45.48 20.57 -2.29
CA VAL A 26 46.60 19.92 -1.57
C VAL A 26 46.13 19.66 -0.15
N GLY A 27 45.54 18.48 -0.02
CA GLY A 27 45.00 17.91 1.20
C GLY A 27 44.35 16.59 0.83
N ASP A 28 45.16 15.61 0.43
CA ASP A 28 44.80 14.19 0.59
C ASP A 28 44.66 13.95 2.09
N ALA A 29 43.47 14.23 2.60
CA ALA A 29 42.89 13.48 3.68
C ALA A 29 41.66 12.86 3.04
N ASP A 30 41.67 11.55 2.80
CA ASP A 30 40.41 10.82 2.77
C ASP A 30 39.66 11.27 4.03
N PRO A 31 38.51 11.94 3.92
CA PRO A 31 37.72 12.22 5.10
C PRO A 31 37.47 10.87 5.77
N ALA A 32 37.83 10.76 7.05
CA ALA A 32 37.53 9.54 7.80
C ALA A 32 36.04 9.19 7.56
N PRO A 33 35.70 7.91 7.32
CA PRO A 33 34.33 7.52 7.08
C PRO A 33 33.46 8.06 8.23
N PRO A 34 32.28 8.61 7.91
CA PRO A 34 31.41 9.23 8.91
C PRO A 34 31.01 8.20 9.98
N ASP A 35 31.04 8.60 11.25
CA ASP A 35 30.63 7.71 12.34
C ASP A 35 29.12 7.36 12.23
N PRO A 36 28.69 6.15 12.64
CA PRO A 36 27.28 5.76 12.72
C PRO A 36 26.46 6.73 13.57
N VAL A 37 25.18 6.93 13.22
CA VAL A 37 24.25 7.77 13.97
C VAL A 37 23.26 6.92 14.79
N PRO A 38 22.53 7.49 15.76
CA PRO A 38 21.37 6.82 16.34
C PRO A 38 20.39 6.39 15.24
N PHE A 39 19.91 5.15 15.29
CA PHE A 39 19.14 4.58 14.18
C PHE A 39 17.80 5.28 13.94
N ASP A 40 17.20 5.83 15.00
CA ASP A 40 15.97 6.64 14.96
C ASP A 40 16.16 8.01 14.28
N GLU A 41 17.41 8.45 14.06
CA GLU A 41 17.73 9.64 13.27
C GLU A 41 17.93 9.33 11.77
N THR A 42 17.84 8.07 11.37
CA THR A 42 17.95 7.65 9.96
C THR A 42 16.61 7.74 9.24
N VAL A 43 16.65 7.77 7.91
CA VAL A 43 15.46 7.51 7.09
C VAL A 43 15.36 6.00 6.92
N SER A 44 14.52 5.38 7.75
CA SER A 44 14.43 3.92 7.88
C SER A 44 13.53 3.26 6.84
N VAL A 45 13.89 2.04 6.42
CA VAL A 45 13.10 1.13 5.58
C VAL A 45 13.21 -0.31 6.08
N GLY A 46 12.23 -1.15 5.76
CA GLY A 46 12.26 -2.60 6.04
C GLY A 46 11.64 -3.03 7.38
N LEU A 47 10.98 -2.14 8.11
CA LEU A 47 10.14 -2.49 9.28
C LEU A 47 8.98 -1.50 9.39
N THR A 48 7.75 -2.00 9.58
CA THR A 48 6.59 -1.15 9.87
C THR A 48 6.50 -0.73 11.32
N LEU A 49 5.69 0.30 11.55
CA LEU A 49 5.22 0.66 12.87
C LEU A 49 4.41 -0.47 13.54
N GLU A 50 3.60 -1.22 12.80
CA GLU A 50 2.80 -2.32 13.37
C GLU A 50 3.68 -3.51 13.76
N ALA A 51 4.60 -3.90 12.87
CA ALA A 51 5.61 -4.92 13.15
C ALA A 51 6.45 -4.47 14.35
N GLU A 52 6.93 -3.24 14.37
CA GLU A 52 7.67 -2.66 15.50
C GLU A 52 6.86 -2.72 16.81
N GLN A 53 5.56 -2.45 16.79
CA GLN A 53 4.67 -2.57 17.96
C GLN A 53 4.43 -4.02 18.39
N SER A 54 4.36 -4.96 17.43
CA SER A 54 4.17 -6.39 17.72
C SER A 54 5.43 -7.08 18.25
N LEU A 55 6.60 -6.48 18.03
CA LEU A 55 7.86 -7.01 18.53
C LEU A 55 7.96 -6.83 20.05
N ASN A 56 8.37 -7.89 20.73
CA ASN A 56 8.73 -7.81 22.15
C ASN A 56 9.85 -6.77 22.35
N GLU A 57 9.82 -6.01 23.44
CA GLU A 57 10.81 -4.96 23.76
C GLU A 57 12.28 -5.46 23.72
N ASN A 58 12.50 -6.77 23.84
CA ASN A 58 13.84 -7.38 23.81
C ASN A 58 14.29 -7.89 22.44
N VAL A 59 13.44 -7.85 21.41
CA VAL A 59 13.84 -8.21 20.04
C VAL A 59 14.78 -7.15 19.50
N THR A 60 15.94 -7.60 19.02
CA THR A 60 16.93 -6.76 18.38
C THR A 60 17.14 -7.25 16.96
N LEU A 61 16.43 -6.65 16.00
CA LEU A 61 16.58 -6.99 14.58
C LEU A 61 17.93 -6.51 14.02
N PRO A 62 18.53 -7.23 13.04
CA PRO A 62 19.71 -6.75 12.34
C PRO A 62 19.44 -5.41 11.68
N ARG A 63 20.41 -4.50 11.67
CA ARG A 63 20.26 -3.17 11.05
C ARG A 63 21.47 -2.80 10.23
N THR A 64 21.24 -2.04 9.17
CA THR A 64 22.27 -1.48 8.28
C THR A 64 22.11 0.03 8.19
N GLN A 65 23.20 0.79 8.31
CA GLN A 65 23.23 2.23 8.03
C GLN A 65 24.10 2.51 6.83
N VAL A 66 23.62 3.35 5.91
CA VAL A 66 24.34 3.68 4.68
C VAL A 66 24.45 5.19 4.51
N PHE A 67 25.68 5.64 4.32
CA PHE A 67 26.02 7.01 3.95
C PHE A 67 26.27 7.06 2.46
N TYR A 68 25.51 7.86 1.74
CA TYR A 68 25.54 7.91 0.28
C TYR A 68 26.19 9.20 -0.22
N SER A 69 26.96 9.12 -1.30
CA SER A 69 27.68 10.28 -1.85
C SER A 69 26.78 11.36 -2.45
N GLN A 70 25.55 11.03 -2.85
CA GLN A 70 24.60 11.97 -3.46
C GLN A 70 23.30 12.12 -2.66
N TYR A 71 23.22 11.58 -1.45
CA TYR A 71 22.06 11.70 -0.58
C TYR A 71 22.46 12.25 0.79
N GLN A 72 21.80 13.33 1.21
CA GLN A 72 22.20 14.09 2.40
C GLN A 72 21.79 13.44 3.73
N TYR A 73 20.86 12.48 3.69
CA TYR A 73 20.37 11.79 4.88
C TYR A 73 20.98 10.40 4.98
N VAL A 74 21.20 9.91 6.21
CA VAL A 74 21.61 8.53 6.47
C VAL A 74 20.40 7.63 6.23
N VAL A 75 20.58 6.56 5.44
CA VAL A 75 19.52 5.59 5.19
C VAL A 75 19.71 4.40 6.14
N GLY A 76 18.67 4.10 6.91
CA GLY A 76 18.63 2.93 7.78
C GLY A 76 17.83 1.82 7.12
N TYR A 77 18.36 0.60 7.13
CA TYR A 77 17.64 -0.59 6.71
C TYR A 77 17.50 -1.51 7.92
N TYR A 78 16.28 -1.96 8.22
CA TYR A 78 16.09 -3.14 9.05
C TYR A 78 16.39 -4.35 8.17
N GLY A 79 17.42 -5.12 8.54
CA GLY A 79 17.99 -6.19 7.72
C GLY A 79 19.21 -5.76 6.89
N VAL A 80 20.13 -6.71 6.64
CA VAL A 80 21.21 -6.54 5.65
C VAL A 80 20.67 -6.90 4.27
N GLU A 81 19.86 -7.95 4.20
CA GLU A 81 19.08 -8.41 3.05
C GLU A 81 18.33 -7.26 2.37
N THR A 82 17.59 -6.46 3.14
CA THR A 82 16.84 -5.29 2.64
C THR A 82 17.75 -4.27 1.95
N PHE A 83 18.97 -4.06 2.48
CA PHE A 83 19.95 -3.20 1.83
C PHE A 83 20.51 -3.83 0.55
N VAL A 84 20.81 -5.13 0.55
CA VAL A 84 21.32 -5.84 -0.64
C VAL A 84 20.31 -5.76 -1.78
N ASP A 85 19.03 -5.99 -1.49
CA ASP A 85 17.96 -5.92 -2.48
C ASP A 85 17.78 -4.49 -3.01
N ALA A 86 17.76 -3.48 -2.13
CA ALA A 86 17.70 -2.08 -2.54
C ALA A 86 18.88 -1.68 -3.43
N LYS A 87 20.11 -2.09 -3.08
CA LYS A 87 21.33 -1.77 -3.84
C LYS A 87 21.31 -2.33 -5.26
N ARG A 88 20.67 -3.48 -5.47
CA ARG A 88 20.59 -4.15 -6.77
C ARG A 88 19.59 -3.52 -7.73
N GLN A 89 18.71 -2.65 -7.23
CA GLN A 89 17.73 -1.98 -8.09
C GLN A 89 18.43 -1.17 -9.18
N ALA A 90 17.96 -1.32 -10.42
CA ALA A 90 18.50 -0.57 -11.55
C ALA A 90 18.43 0.94 -11.29
N GLY A 91 19.55 1.63 -11.45
CA GLY A 91 19.65 3.07 -11.20
C GLY A 91 19.87 3.46 -9.73
N HIS A 92 20.08 2.51 -8.81
CA HIS A 92 20.39 2.81 -7.40
C HIS A 92 21.54 3.83 -7.25
N ASP A 93 22.69 3.56 -7.88
CA ASP A 93 23.85 4.45 -7.87
C ASP A 93 23.57 5.81 -8.54
N GLN A 94 22.59 5.89 -9.45
CA GLN A 94 22.21 7.16 -10.09
C GLN A 94 21.31 8.01 -9.18
N ARG A 95 20.53 7.35 -8.31
CA ARG A 95 19.63 7.95 -7.31
C ARG A 95 20.38 8.41 -6.06
N PHE A 96 21.24 7.54 -5.55
CA PHE A 96 21.93 7.75 -4.27
C PHE A 96 23.44 8.05 -4.42
N GLY A 97 24.05 7.78 -5.57
CA GLY A 97 25.50 7.74 -5.70
C GLY A 97 26.08 6.45 -5.13
N TYR A 98 27.41 6.37 -5.04
CA TYR A 98 28.08 5.25 -4.37
C TYR A 98 28.03 5.40 -2.84
N PRO A 99 28.01 4.28 -2.08
CA PRO A 99 28.10 4.32 -0.62
C PRO A 99 29.48 4.81 -0.18
N LEU A 100 29.51 5.77 0.73
CA LEU A 100 30.69 6.31 1.41
C LEU A 100 31.09 5.44 2.62
N ALA A 101 30.11 4.92 3.34
CA ALA A 101 30.28 3.99 4.45
C ALA A 101 29.02 3.13 4.60
N VAL A 102 29.19 1.87 4.98
CA VAL A 102 28.10 0.93 5.28
C VAL A 102 28.41 0.31 6.63
N TYR A 103 27.51 0.48 7.59
CA TYR A 103 27.65 -0.09 8.93
C TYR A 103 26.54 -1.09 9.18
N VAL A 104 26.87 -2.18 9.86
CA VAL A 104 25.91 -3.21 10.29
C VAL A 104 26.02 -3.45 11.80
N THR A 105 24.94 -3.94 12.40
CA THR A 105 24.93 -4.30 13.83
C THR A 105 25.79 -5.54 14.10
N ASP A 106 26.64 -5.50 15.13
CA ASP A 106 27.49 -6.63 15.51
C ASP A 106 26.86 -7.50 16.60
N TYR A 107 26.49 -8.73 16.26
CA TYR A 107 25.95 -9.71 17.22
C TYR A 107 27.03 -10.41 18.04
N GLY A 108 28.32 -10.26 17.73
CA GLY A 108 29.42 -10.80 18.52
C GLY A 108 29.59 -10.13 19.88
N ASP A 109 29.10 -8.89 20.01
CA ASP A 109 29.17 -8.11 21.25
C ASP A 109 28.15 -8.54 22.33
N ALA A 110 27.18 -9.36 21.96
CA ALA A 110 26.08 -9.80 22.81
C ALA A 110 25.89 -11.33 22.79
N THR A 111 25.20 -11.87 23.79
CA THR A 111 24.64 -13.22 23.67
C THR A 111 23.35 -13.13 22.88
N VAL A 112 23.27 -13.87 21.78
CA VAL A 112 22.09 -13.94 20.92
C VAL A 112 21.36 -15.26 21.11
N GLU A 113 20.05 -15.18 21.30
CA GLU A 113 19.13 -16.31 21.28
C GLU A 113 18.02 -16.02 20.25
N LEU A 114 17.47 -17.07 19.65
CA LEU A 114 16.31 -16.95 18.75
C LEU A 114 15.04 -17.35 19.52
N GLN A 115 13.99 -16.56 19.39
CA GLN A 115 12.66 -16.93 19.86
C GLN A 115 12.04 -18.04 18.99
N ASP A 116 10.87 -18.55 19.39
CA ASP A 116 10.17 -19.63 18.68
C ASP A 116 9.81 -19.24 17.22
N ASP A 117 9.66 -17.95 16.94
CA ASP A 117 9.43 -17.36 15.62
C ASP A 117 10.73 -17.07 14.83
N GLY A 118 11.89 -17.33 15.44
CA GLY A 118 13.21 -17.06 14.86
C GLY A 118 13.72 -15.64 15.08
N TYR A 119 13.01 -14.79 15.82
CA TYR A 119 13.47 -13.40 16.03
C TYR A 119 14.64 -13.33 17.01
N PRO A 120 15.73 -12.63 16.66
CA PRO A 120 16.90 -12.52 17.51
C PRO A 120 16.66 -11.62 18.72
N VAL A 121 17.04 -12.12 19.90
CA VAL A 121 17.02 -11.41 21.18
C VAL A 121 18.43 -11.34 21.73
N THR A 122 18.80 -10.18 22.25
CA THR A 122 20.16 -9.91 22.73
C THR A 122 20.16 -9.43 24.17
N ASP A 123 21.16 -9.83 24.96
CA ASP A 123 21.25 -9.46 26.39
C ASP A 123 21.65 -7.99 26.62
N ARG A 124 22.04 -7.28 25.56
CA ARG A 124 22.48 -5.88 25.58
C ARG A 124 22.34 -5.23 24.20
N PRO A 125 22.43 -3.88 24.11
CA PRO A 125 22.47 -3.18 22.82
C PRO A 125 23.71 -3.56 22.00
N LEU A 126 23.53 -3.67 20.69
CA LEU A 126 24.58 -4.01 19.73
C LEU A 126 25.41 -2.78 19.34
N SER A 127 26.68 -3.00 19.01
CA SER A 127 27.55 -1.98 18.42
C SER A 127 27.45 -1.99 16.89
N TRP A 128 28.09 -1.01 16.25
CA TRP A 128 28.17 -0.89 14.80
C TRP A 128 29.55 -1.29 14.32
N ILE A 129 29.61 -2.07 13.25
CA ILE A 129 30.84 -2.48 12.56
C ILE A 129 30.77 -2.10 11.09
N ASP A 130 31.92 -1.80 10.50
CA ASP A 130 32.01 -1.60 9.05
C ASP A 130 31.64 -2.91 8.34
N ALA A 131 30.70 -2.85 7.41
CA ALA A 131 30.21 -4.04 6.72
C ALA A 131 31.32 -4.80 5.98
N THR A 132 32.36 -4.10 5.53
CA THR A 132 33.51 -4.72 4.84
C THR A 132 34.43 -5.52 5.76
N ASP A 133 34.39 -5.24 7.06
CA ASP A 133 35.16 -5.95 8.09
C ASP A 133 34.34 -7.08 8.77
N ALA A 134 33.05 -7.19 8.45
CA ALA A 134 32.10 -8.11 9.07
C ALA A 134 32.04 -9.50 8.39
N TRP A 135 31.53 -10.46 9.16
CA TRP A 135 31.15 -11.80 8.71
C TRP A 135 29.64 -11.98 8.85
N PHE A 136 29.01 -12.57 7.86
CA PHE A 136 27.56 -12.64 7.76
C PHE A 136 27.09 -14.09 7.82
N VAL A 137 26.18 -14.41 8.73
CA VAL A 137 25.50 -15.72 8.70
C VAL A 137 24.26 -15.59 7.83
N VAL A 138 24.22 -16.36 6.75
CA VAL A 138 23.14 -16.38 5.75
C VAL A 138 22.44 -17.75 5.80
N GLY A 139 21.11 -17.77 5.67
CA GLY A 139 20.31 -19.01 5.65
C GLY A 139 20.23 -19.74 6.99
N SER A 140 20.39 -19.03 8.10
CA SER A 140 20.15 -19.55 9.45
C SER A 140 18.65 -19.58 9.79
N ASP A 141 18.30 -20.12 10.96
CA ASP A 141 16.94 -20.09 11.49
C ASP A 141 16.47 -18.67 11.91
N ALA A 142 17.35 -17.66 11.88
CA ALA A 142 17.02 -16.29 12.23
C ALA A 142 16.06 -15.64 11.21
N ARG A 143 15.08 -14.88 11.72
CA ARG A 143 14.07 -14.18 10.93
C ARG A 143 13.84 -12.73 11.37
N THR A 144 13.26 -11.95 10.47
CA THR A 144 12.58 -10.67 10.75
C THR A 144 11.11 -10.80 10.35
N PRO A 145 10.24 -9.83 10.69
CA PRO A 145 8.88 -9.79 10.16
C PRO A 145 8.78 -9.83 8.62
N SER A 146 9.88 -9.45 7.93
CA SER A 146 9.96 -9.40 6.46
C SER A 146 10.50 -10.69 5.82
N GLY A 147 10.85 -11.71 6.62
CA GLY A 147 11.30 -13.01 6.11
C GLY A 147 12.61 -13.49 6.74
N GLU A 148 13.44 -14.16 5.93
CA GLU A 148 14.78 -14.55 6.37
C GLU A 148 15.65 -13.32 6.62
N THR A 149 16.62 -13.44 7.55
CA THR A 149 17.51 -12.32 7.86
C THR A 149 18.96 -12.74 7.98
N VAL A 150 19.84 -11.82 7.63
CA VAL A 150 21.29 -12.00 7.71
C VAL A 150 21.80 -11.46 9.04
N VAL A 151 22.56 -12.29 9.77
CA VAL A 151 23.10 -11.93 11.10
C VAL A 151 24.59 -11.55 10.99
N PRO A 152 24.99 -10.28 11.23
CA PRO A 152 26.38 -9.84 11.13
C PRO A 152 27.18 -10.04 12.43
N PHE A 153 28.48 -10.34 12.28
CA PHE A 153 29.45 -10.51 13.37
C PHE A 153 30.80 -9.87 13.02
N ALA A 154 31.45 -9.21 13.96
CA ALA A 154 32.83 -8.72 13.77
C ALA A 154 33.84 -9.88 13.65
N ASP A 155 33.64 -10.94 14.43
CA ASP A 155 34.55 -12.07 14.55
C ASP A 155 33.98 -13.32 13.86
N ARG A 156 34.74 -13.88 12.92
CA ARG A 156 34.36 -15.09 12.18
C ARG A 156 34.08 -16.30 13.09
N ALA A 157 34.76 -16.36 14.23
CA ALA A 157 34.58 -17.45 15.19
C ALA A 157 33.18 -17.41 15.82
N ASP A 158 32.65 -16.22 16.08
CA ASP A 158 31.33 -16.03 16.66
C ASP A 158 30.24 -16.32 15.63
N ALA A 159 30.42 -15.89 14.37
CA ALA A 159 29.55 -16.29 13.26
C ALA A 159 29.49 -17.81 13.08
N ALA A 160 30.64 -18.51 13.21
CA ALA A 160 30.70 -19.95 13.12
C ALA A 160 30.01 -20.64 14.31
N ALA A 161 30.12 -20.08 15.51
CA ALA A 161 29.42 -20.58 16.70
C ALA A 161 27.90 -20.41 16.57
N PHE A 162 27.44 -19.26 16.06
CA PHE A 162 26.03 -19.03 15.75
C PHE A 162 25.52 -20.03 14.72
N THR A 163 26.30 -20.29 13.66
CA THR A 163 25.96 -21.29 12.64
C THR A 163 25.83 -22.70 13.21
N GLU A 164 26.67 -23.08 14.18
CA GLU A 164 26.58 -24.39 14.85
C GLU A 164 25.29 -24.53 15.68
N ALA A 165 24.80 -23.42 16.24
CA ALA A 165 23.59 -23.39 17.05
C ALA A 165 22.29 -23.26 16.24
N HIS A 166 22.30 -22.50 15.14
CA HIS A 166 21.10 -22.03 14.43
C HIS A 166 21.13 -22.29 12.92
N GLY A 167 22.10 -23.07 12.42
CA GLY A 167 22.24 -23.37 11.00
C GLY A 167 22.76 -22.19 10.16
N GLY A 168 22.71 -22.34 8.84
CA GLY A 168 23.20 -21.36 7.87
C GLY A 168 24.67 -21.55 7.46
N GLU A 169 25.23 -20.54 6.81
CA GLU A 169 26.59 -20.50 6.31
C GLU A 169 27.22 -19.12 6.51
N VAL A 170 28.55 -19.07 6.70
CA VAL A 170 29.30 -17.82 6.96
C VAL A 170 29.88 -17.23 5.68
N TYR A 171 29.47 -16.01 5.36
CA TYR A 171 29.76 -15.25 4.15
C TYR A 171 30.61 -14.02 4.46
N THR A 172 31.46 -13.61 3.51
CA THR A 172 32.09 -12.28 3.51
C THR A 172 31.13 -11.25 2.92
N TRP A 173 31.41 -9.96 3.11
CA TRP A 173 30.60 -8.87 2.54
C TRP A 173 30.36 -9.01 1.03
N GLU A 174 31.40 -9.31 0.25
CA GLU A 174 31.28 -9.49 -1.20
C GLU A 174 30.37 -10.66 -1.57
N GLN A 175 30.39 -11.75 -0.80
CA GLN A 175 29.52 -12.90 -1.03
C GLN A 175 28.07 -12.53 -0.68
N THR A 176 27.84 -11.86 0.45
CA THR A 176 26.51 -11.39 0.85
C THR A 176 25.89 -10.48 -0.20
N LEU A 177 26.68 -9.59 -0.82
CA LEU A 177 26.23 -8.73 -1.92
C LEU A 177 25.88 -9.47 -3.22
N GLU A 178 26.26 -10.74 -3.36
CA GLU A 178 25.97 -11.62 -4.50
C GLU A 178 24.79 -12.59 -4.23
N GLU A 179 24.35 -12.74 -2.98
CA GLU A 179 23.23 -13.61 -2.58
C GLU A 179 21.85 -12.98 -2.75
N SER A 180 20.87 -13.74 -3.25
CA SER A 180 19.45 -13.34 -3.28
C SER A 180 18.74 -13.87 -2.05
N PHE A 181 17.85 -13.06 -1.47
CA PHE A 181 17.12 -13.43 -0.27
C PHE A 181 15.64 -13.67 -0.57
N ASP A 182 15.02 -14.61 0.15
CA ASP A 182 13.58 -14.87 0.14
C ASP A 182 12.90 -13.91 1.12
N THR A 183 12.73 -12.66 0.67
CA THR A 183 12.07 -11.58 1.39
C THR A 183 10.66 -11.38 0.86
N ASP A 184 9.71 -11.04 1.74
CA ASP A 184 8.31 -10.80 1.36
C ASP A 184 8.13 -9.41 0.68
N ASP A 185 8.85 -9.14 -0.41
CA ASP A 185 8.85 -7.86 -1.12
C ASP A 185 7.61 -7.64 -2.02
N ALA A 186 7.52 -6.47 -2.65
CA ALA A 186 6.44 -6.17 -3.61
C ALA A 186 6.39 -7.14 -4.81
N THR A 187 7.51 -7.80 -5.17
CA THR A 187 7.57 -8.80 -6.24
C THR A 187 6.87 -10.08 -5.82
N VAL A 188 7.09 -10.54 -4.57
CA VAL A 188 6.35 -11.66 -3.98
C VAL A 188 4.86 -11.35 -3.92
N VAL A 189 4.50 -10.12 -3.57
CA VAL A 189 3.10 -9.67 -3.53
C VAL A 189 2.48 -9.68 -4.93
N ARG A 190 3.20 -9.22 -5.95
CA ARG A 190 2.76 -9.34 -7.35
C ARG A 190 2.54 -10.80 -7.75
N ASP A 191 3.52 -11.66 -7.47
CA ASP A 191 3.52 -13.05 -7.96
C ASP A 191 2.47 -13.92 -7.25
N ARG A 192 1.99 -13.52 -6.06
CA ARG A 192 0.95 -14.24 -5.29
C ARG A 192 -0.48 -13.81 -5.56
N VAL A 193 -0.76 -12.72 -6.29
CA VAL A 193 -2.12 -12.18 -6.49
C VAL A 193 -3.09 -13.28 -6.98
N ASP A 194 -2.73 -13.97 -8.06
CA ASP A 194 -3.56 -15.04 -8.65
C ASP A 194 -3.74 -16.25 -7.70
N GLU A 195 -2.78 -16.50 -6.81
CA GLU A 195 -2.90 -17.56 -5.81
C GLU A 195 -3.83 -17.14 -4.66
N GLN A 196 -3.69 -15.91 -4.18
CA GLN A 196 -4.56 -15.35 -3.15
C GLN A 196 -6.02 -15.32 -3.63
N ASP A 197 -6.27 -14.91 -4.86
CA ASP A 197 -7.61 -14.90 -5.46
C ASP A 197 -8.22 -16.32 -5.56
N ARG A 198 -7.46 -17.30 -6.06
CA ARG A 198 -7.90 -18.72 -6.08
C ARG A 198 -8.13 -19.31 -4.69
N ARG A 199 -7.35 -18.89 -3.69
CA ARG A 199 -7.54 -19.32 -2.29
C ARG A 199 -8.84 -18.74 -1.74
N VAL A 200 -9.14 -17.48 -2.06
CA VAL A 200 -10.37 -16.79 -1.66
C VAL A 200 -11.60 -17.47 -2.26
N ASP A 201 -11.58 -17.85 -3.53
CA ASP A 201 -12.67 -18.62 -4.14
C ASP A 201 -12.99 -19.91 -3.37
N ALA A 202 -11.96 -20.58 -2.84
CA ALA A 202 -12.14 -21.78 -2.03
C ALA A 202 -12.78 -21.47 -0.67
N VAL A 203 -12.36 -20.37 -0.02
CA VAL A 203 -12.96 -19.88 1.23
C VAL A 203 -14.43 -19.56 1.01
N VAL A 204 -14.76 -18.70 0.04
CA VAL A 204 -16.13 -18.33 -0.34
C VAL A 204 -16.98 -19.59 -0.54
N LYS A 205 -16.51 -20.50 -1.40
CA LYS A 205 -17.24 -21.74 -1.68
C LYS A 205 -17.47 -22.58 -0.43
N SER A 206 -16.48 -22.69 0.46
CA SER A 206 -16.62 -23.48 1.69
C SER A 206 -17.59 -22.85 2.68
N THR A 207 -17.50 -21.54 2.92
CA THR A 207 -18.33 -20.81 3.88
C THR A 207 -19.79 -20.79 3.42
N VAL A 208 -20.04 -20.47 2.15
CA VAL A 208 -21.40 -20.50 1.56
C VAL A 208 -22.00 -21.90 1.61
N ALA A 209 -21.25 -22.95 1.23
CA ALA A 209 -21.74 -24.32 1.28
C ALA A 209 -22.04 -24.80 2.71
N GLN A 210 -21.34 -24.27 3.71
CA GLN A 210 -21.57 -24.59 5.11
C GLN A 210 -22.84 -23.92 5.66
N ALA A 211 -23.25 -22.79 5.09
CA ALA A 211 -24.49 -22.08 5.39
C ALA A 211 -25.72 -22.67 4.69
N ASP A 212 -25.56 -23.50 3.65
CA ASP A 212 -26.67 -24.22 3.02
C ASP A 212 -27.09 -25.44 3.86
N ARG A 213 -28.23 -25.31 4.53
CA ARG A 213 -28.69 -26.24 5.57
C ARG A 213 -30.17 -26.60 5.38
N PRO A 214 -30.61 -27.78 5.87
CA PRO A 214 -32.01 -28.14 5.82
C PRO A 214 -32.85 -27.24 6.73
N VAL A 215 -34.01 -26.78 6.22
CA VAL A 215 -35.00 -26.04 7.00
C VAL A 215 -35.55 -26.93 8.12
N SER A 216 -35.51 -26.43 9.35
CA SER A 216 -36.07 -27.09 10.53
C SER A 216 -37.23 -26.35 11.16
N ILE A 217 -37.29 -25.02 11.00
CA ILE A 217 -38.29 -24.14 11.57
C ILE A 217 -38.72 -23.13 10.49
N VAL A 218 -40.03 -22.91 10.36
CA VAL A 218 -40.62 -21.87 9.52
C VAL A 218 -41.38 -20.88 10.41
N VAL A 219 -40.98 -19.60 10.37
CA VAL A 219 -41.62 -18.55 11.16
C VAL A 219 -43.05 -18.30 10.65
N GLY A 220 -44.03 -18.27 11.55
CA GLY A 220 -45.47 -18.18 11.27
C GLY A 220 -46.16 -19.54 11.08
N GLU A 221 -45.41 -20.64 10.88
CA GLU A 221 -45.96 -22.00 10.86
C GLU A 221 -45.62 -22.79 12.13
N ASP A 222 -44.35 -22.82 12.50
CA ASP A 222 -43.83 -23.58 13.65
C ASP A 222 -43.73 -22.73 14.93
N VAL A 223 -43.42 -21.43 14.77
CA VAL A 223 -43.18 -20.44 15.84
C VAL A 223 -43.77 -19.08 15.44
N ASP A 224 -44.02 -18.18 16.40
CA ASP A 224 -44.66 -16.89 16.10
C ASP A 224 -43.65 -15.80 15.70
N THR A 225 -42.41 -15.89 16.19
CA THR A 225 -41.38 -14.84 16.01
C THR A 225 -40.07 -15.41 15.46
N VAL A 226 -39.25 -14.54 14.85
CA VAL A 226 -37.93 -14.91 14.33
C VAL A 226 -37.01 -15.35 15.47
N GLN A 227 -36.99 -14.61 16.58
CA GLN A 227 -36.16 -15.00 17.74
C GLN A 227 -36.56 -16.35 18.31
N GLU A 228 -37.86 -16.67 18.43
CA GLU A 228 -38.31 -17.97 18.90
C GLU A 228 -37.84 -19.09 17.96
N GLY A 229 -37.84 -18.83 16.65
CA GLY A 229 -37.32 -19.78 15.66
C GLY A 229 -35.82 -20.04 15.81
N ILE A 230 -35.02 -19.00 16.05
CA ILE A 230 -33.60 -19.12 16.39
C ILE A 230 -33.43 -19.92 17.69
N ASP A 231 -34.27 -19.64 18.68
CA ASP A 231 -34.21 -20.24 20.00
C ASP A 231 -34.62 -21.72 20.04
N GLU A 232 -35.41 -22.20 19.07
CA GLU A 232 -35.86 -23.59 18.98
C GLU A 232 -35.12 -24.42 17.92
N ALA A 233 -34.53 -23.77 16.91
CA ALA A 233 -33.83 -24.45 15.83
C ALA A 233 -32.64 -25.29 16.35
N PRO A 234 -32.53 -26.57 15.92
CA PRO A 234 -31.33 -27.36 16.15
C PRO A 234 -30.09 -26.72 15.53
N ALA A 235 -28.92 -27.00 16.09
CA ALA A 235 -27.65 -26.59 15.47
C ALA A 235 -27.50 -27.17 14.05
N ASN A 236 -26.94 -26.37 13.15
CA ASN A 236 -26.71 -26.66 11.74
C ASN A 236 -27.98 -26.92 10.92
N THR A 237 -29.08 -26.24 11.24
CA THR A 237 -30.30 -26.19 10.42
C THR A 237 -30.64 -24.75 10.02
N THR A 238 -31.72 -24.58 9.26
CA THR A 238 -32.22 -23.27 8.81
C THR A 238 -33.51 -22.89 9.51
N VAL A 239 -33.58 -21.62 9.94
CA VAL A 239 -34.81 -20.89 10.25
C VAL A 239 -35.22 -20.13 9.00
N LEU A 240 -36.36 -20.51 8.43
CA LEU A 240 -36.93 -19.86 7.25
C LEU A 240 -37.89 -18.76 7.69
N VAL A 241 -37.68 -17.55 7.17
CA VAL A 241 -38.51 -16.36 7.39
C VAL A 241 -39.31 -16.08 6.12
N PRO A 242 -40.62 -16.38 6.08
CA PRO A 242 -41.46 -16.08 4.92
C PRO A 242 -41.54 -14.58 4.59
N ASP A 243 -42.12 -14.26 3.43
CA ASP A 243 -42.45 -12.87 3.03
C ASP A 243 -43.26 -12.14 4.12
N GLY A 244 -42.81 -10.95 4.50
CA GLY A 244 -43.42 -10.14 5.55
C GLY A 244 -42.43 -9.27 6.31
N THR A 245 -42.96 -8.35 7.12
CA THR A 245 -42.18 -7.49 8.00
C THR A 245 -42.27 -7.99 9.44
N TYR A 246 -41.11 -8.25 10.04
CA TYR A 246 -40.95 -8.77 11.39
C TYR A 246 -40.32 -7.68 12.26
N GLU A 247 -41.13 -7.14 13.18
CA GLU A 247 -40.77 -6.06 14.11
C GLU A 247 -39.98 -6.62 15.30
N GLU A 248 -38.68 -6.91 15.07
CA GLU A 248 -37.82 -7.62 16.00
C GLU A 248 -36.37 -7.15 15.92
N THR A 249 -35.66 -7.26 17.04
CA THR A 249 -34.19 -7.36 17.06
C THR A 249 -33.83 -8.78 17.45
N VAL A 250 -32.89 -9.39 16.73
CA VAL A 250 -32.59 -10.83 16.86
C VAL A 250 -31.13 -11.07 17.23
N ARG A 251 -30.92 -12.08 18.07
CA ARG A 251 -29.60 -12.56 18.49
C ARG A 251 -29.42 -14.01 18.05
N ILE A 252 -28.38 -14.26 17.27
CA ILE A 252 -27.97 -15.58 16.81
C ILE A 252 -26.76 -16.02 17.63
N ASP A 253 -26.99 -16.96 18.55
CA ASP A 253 -25.99 -17.53 19.47
C ASP A 253 -25.76 -19.03 19.23
N ARG A 254 -26.12 -19.51 18.03
CA ARG A 254 -26.03 -20.91 17.61
C ARG A 254 -25.66 -21.01 16.13
N PRO A 255 -24.98 -22.08 15.71
CA PRO A 255 -24.54 -22.24 14.33
C PRO A 255 -25.74 -22.65 13.47
N ILE A 256 -26.59 -21.70 13.11
CA ILE A 256 -27.79 -21.87 12.27
C ILE A 256 -27.71 -20.98 11.04
N THR A 257 -28.62 -21.20 10.09
CA THR A 257 -28.82 -20.27 8.98
C THR A 257 -30.17 -19.57 9.15
N LEU A 258 -30.17 -18.24 9.17
CA LEU A 258 -31.36 -17.42 9.05
C LEU A 258 -31.56 -17.06 7.59
N ALA A 259 -32.62 -17.57 6.97
CA ALA A 259 -32.89 -17.39 5.55
C ALA A 259 -34.27 -16.77 5.32
N GLY A 260 -34.33 -15.68 4.59
CA GLY A 260 -35.60 -15.10 4.14
C GLY A 260 -36.08 -15.69 2.81
N GLU A 261 -37.40 -15.62 2.60
CA GLU A 261 -38.00 -15.64 1.27
C GLU A 261 -38.01 -14.22 0.67
N ASP A 262 -38.24 -14.10 -0.64
CA ASP A 262 -38.32 -12.79 -1.30
C ASP A 262 -39.36 -11.89 -0.61
N GLY A 263 -38.91 -10.76 -0.06
CA GLY A 263 -39.76 -9.80 0.67
C GLY A 263 -39.75 -9.93 2.20
N ALA A 264 -38.95 -10.85 2.77
CA ALA A 264 -38.74 -10.94 4.21
C ALA A 264 -37.90 -9.76 4.73
N THR A 265 -38.48 -8.95 5.61
CA THR A 265 -37.84 -7.80 6.25
C THR A 265 -37.76 -8.00 7.77
N ILE A 266 -36.57 -7.84 8.36
CA ILE A 266 -36.40 -7.65 9.81
C ILE A 266 -36.30 -6.14 10.07
N HIS A 267 -37.29 -5.60 10.77
CA HIS A 267 -37.38 -4.19 11.12
C HIS A 267 -37.07 -4.00 12.60
N GLY A 268 -35.92 -3.40 12.90
CA GLY A 268 -35.56 -2.98 14.25
C GLY A 268 -36.41 -1.81 14.74
N ASP A 269 -36.30 -1.50 16.03
CA ASP A 269 -37.08 -0.44 16.68
C ASP A 269 -36.45 0.97 16.58
N GLY A 270 -35.37 1.11 15.80
CA GLY A 270 -34.58 2.34 15.69
C GLY A 270 -33.66 2.59 16.88
N ASN A 271 -33.39 1.58 17.72
CA ASN A 271 -32.51 1.68 18.88
C ASN A 271 -31.62 0.43 19.01
N GLY A 272 -30.32 0.54 18.72
CA GLY A 272 -29.41 -0.59 18.75
C GLY A 272 -29.21 -1.25 17.38
N SER A 273 -28.46 -2.36 17.40
CA SER A 273 -28.28 -3.25 16.26
C SER A 273 -29.47 -4.18 16.04
N VAL A 274 -29.77 -4.52 14.78
CA VAL A 274 -30.96 -5.33 14.42
C VAL A 274 -30.68 -6.82 14.51
N VAL A 275 -29.58 -7.29 13.92
CA VAL A 275 -29.11 -8.68 13.99
C VAL A 275 -27.78 -8.72 14.72
N THR A 276 -27.70 -9.41 15.85
CA THR A 276 -26.45 -9.64 16.59
C THR A 276 -26.01 -11.09 16.47
N VAL A 277 -24.77 -11.34 16.05
CA VAL A 277 -24.20 -12.67 15.89
C VAL A 277 -23.04 -12.87 16.87
N THR A 278 -23.07 -13.93 17.65
CA THR A 278 -21.98 -14.27 18.60
C THR A 278 -21.58 -15.73 18.55
N GLU A 279 -21.83 -16.40 17.43
CA GLU A 279 -21.49 -17.81 17.24
C GLU A 279 -20.88 -18.01 15.84
N PRO A 280 -19.85 -18.85 15.69
CA PRO A 280 -19.28 -19.18 14.40
C PRO A 280 -20.24 -19.97 13.50
N ARG A 281 -19.94 -20.00 12.20
CA ARG A 281 -20.64 -20.79 11.18
C ARG A 281 -22.12 -20.43 11.10
N VAL A 282 -22.45 -19.16 11.24
CA VAL A 282 -23.81 -18.63 11.04
C VAL A 282 -23.99 -18.26 9.57
N GLY A 283 -25.18 -18.50 9.02
CA GLY A 283 -25.58 -18.00 7.71
C GLY A 283 -26.71 -16.98 7.85
N ILE A 284 -26.61 -15.85 7.15
CA ILE A 284 -27.68 -14.85 7.04
C ILE A 284 -27.87 -14.59 5.55
N ARG A 285 -29.07 -14.87 5.02
CA ARG A 285 -29.31 -14.69 3.59
C ARG A 285 -30.72 -14.31 3.18
N ASN A 286 -30.82 -13.63 2.05
CA ASN A 286 -32.08 -13.25 1.40
C ASN A 286 -33.00 -12.42 2.33
N LEU A 287 -32.46 -11.38 2.96
CA LEU A 287 -33.19 -10.56 3.93
C LEU A 287 -33.04 -9.07 3.62
N GLU A 288 -34.11 -8.33 3.89
CA GLU A 288 -34.04 -6.88 4.07
C GLU A 288 -33.93 -6.56 5.56
N ILE A 289 -33.00 -5.67 5.92
CA ILE A 289 -32.79 -5.26 7.32
C ILE A 289 -32.87 -3.74 7.40
N THR A 290 -33.79 -3.25 8.24
CA THR A 290 -34.09 -1.82 8.41
C THR A 290 -34.34 -1.50 9.90
N GLY A 291 -34.54 -0.23 10.25
CA GLY A 291 -34.83 0.15 11.63
C GLY A 291 -33.60 0.10 12.55
N VAL A 292 -32.40 0.28 11.99
CA VAL A 292 -31.14 0.37 12.76
C VAL A 292 -31.11 1.65 13.58
N GLY A 293 -30.56 1.59 14.79
CA GLY A 293 -30.36 2.78 15.62
C GLY A 293 -29.31 3.76 15.06
N PRO A 294 -29.33 5.03 15.47
CA PRO A 294 -28.49 6.08 14.90
C PRO A 294 -27.09 6.18 15.52
N MET A 295 -26.71 5.31 16.45
CA MET A 295 -25.44 5.42 17.16
C MET A 295 -24.27 4.99 16.26
N ALA A 296 -23.60 5.96 15.62
CA ALA A 296 -22.43 5.72 14.77
C ALA A 296 -21.18 5.19 15.51
N SER A 297 -21.13 5.35 16.84
CA SER A 297 -20.03 4.92 17.71
C SER A 297 -20.49 4.92 19.16
N GLY A 298 -20.12 3.93 19.96
CA GLY A 298 -20.61 3.76 21.32
C GLY A 298 -19.59 3.08 22.23
N ALA A 299 -19.66 3.38 23.53
CA ALA A 299 -18.82 2.74 24.55
C ALA A 299 -19.56 1.59 25.25
N GLU A 300 -20.52 0.96 24.56
CA GLU A 300 -21.23 -0.19 25.10
C GLU A 300 -20.31 -1.41 25.17
N GLU A 301 -20.47 -2.24 26.20
CA GLU A 301 -19.74 -3.50 26.32
C GLU A 301 -20.16 -4.42 25.17
N VAL A 302 -19.20 -4.79 24.33
CA VAL A 302 -19.39 -5.69 23.20
C VAL A 302 -19.01 -7.13 23.60
N PRO A 303 -19.73 -8.16 23.15
CA PRO A 303 -19.39 -9.56 23.47
C PRO A 303 -17.96 -9.94 23.00
N GLY A 304 -17.18 -10.61 23.85
CA GLY A 304 -15.80 -11.05 23.58
C GLY A 304 -14.93 -10.99 24.83
N GLU A 305 -13.70 -11.53 24.78
CA GLU A 305 -12.70 -11.26 25.83
C GLU A 305 -12.18 -9.82 25.66
N SER A 306 -11.89 -9.14 26.78
CA SER A 306 -11.22 -7.84 26.75
C SER A 306 -9.84 -8.03 26.13
N ILE A 307 -9.48 -7.17 25.19
CA ILE A 307 -8.16 -7.20 24.56
C ILE A 307 -7.14 -6.80 25.63
N ASP A 308 -6.34 -7.76 26.09
CA ASP A 308 -5.20 -7.53 26.98
C ASP A 308 -4.00 -7.19 26.08
N ASP A 309 -3.94 -5.94 25.63
CA ASP A 309 -2.72 -5.16 25.36
C ASP A 309 -3.12 -3.74 24.91
N ASP A 310 -2.43 -2.74 25.48
CA ASP A 310 -2.60 -1.29 25.35
C ASP A 310 -4.03 -0.70 25.41
N ALA A 311 -4.30 0.01 26.52
CA ALA A 311 -5.57 0.68 26.83
C ALA A 311 -6.10 1.70 25.78
N TRP A 312 -5.37 1.95 24.70
CA TRP A 312 -5.82 2.75 23.56
C TRP A 312 -6.55 1.90 22.51
N ASP A 313 -6.04 0.70 22.19
CA ASP A 313 -6.62 -0.19 21.18
C ASP A 313 -7.95 -0.77 21.64
N GLU A 314 -8.04 -1.19 22.90
CA GLU A 314 -9.31 -1.62 23.51
C GLU A 314 -10.38 -0.52 23.44
N LYS A 315 -10.00 0.74 23.73
CA LYS A 315 -10.92 1.89 23.68
C LYS A 315 -11.32 2.24 22.26
N PHE A 316 -10.39 2.16 21.33
CA PHE A 316 -10.66 2.40 19.91
C PHE A 316 -11.64 1.35 19.37
N LEU A 317 -11.36 0.07 19.61
CA LEU A 317 -12.20 -1.03 19.16
C LEU A 317 -13.57 -0.99 19.81
N THR A 318 -13.65 -0.78 21.13
CA THR A 318 -14.94 -0.64 21.82
C THR A 318 -15.76 0.50 21.25
N TYR A 319 -15.13 1.67 21.00
CA TYR A 319 -15.81 2.86 20.51
C TYR A 319 -16.51 2.65 19.15
N TYR A 320 -15.90 1.90 18.23
CA TYR A 320 -16.49 1.65 16.91
C TYR A 320 -17.33 0.37 16.84
N THR A 321 -16.95 -0.67 17.58
CA THR A 321 -17.66 -1.95 17.56
C THR A 321 -18.90 -1.97 18.47
N GLY A 322 -19.00 -1.04 19.42
CA GLY A 322 -20.20 -0.79 20.23
C GLY A 322 -21.21 0.17 19.57
N ALA A 323 -21.14 0.33 18.25
CA ALA A 323 -22.07 1.13 17.46
C ALA A 323 -23.30 0.32 17.02
N ASP A 324 -24.34 1.02 16.55
CA ASP A 324 -25.52 0.39 15.97
C ASP A 324 -25.24 -0.07 14.54
N ALA A 325 -25.70 -1.27 14.18
CA ALA A 325 -25.58 -1.84 12.84
C ALA A 325 -26.78 -2.70 12.44
N ALA A 326 -27.00 -2.88 11.14
CA ALA A 326 -27.98 -3.87 10.68
C ALA A 326 -27.56 -5.29 11.06
N ILE A 327 -26.27 -5.61 10.87
CA ILE A 327 -25.67 -6.86 11.33
C ILE A 327 -24.41 -6.55 12.15
N SER A 328 -24.39 -6.95 13.40
CA SER A 328 -23.23 -6.82 14.29
C SER A 328 -22.73 -8.20 14.71
N ALA A 329 -21.55 -8.59 14.24
CA ALA A 329 -20.93 -9.88 14.49
C ALA A 329 -19.70 -9.74 15.39
N HIS A 330 -19.67 -10.51 16.47
CA HIS A 330 -18.60 -10.48 17.45
C HIS A 330 -18.09 -11.89 17.72
N VAL A 331 -16.80 -12.14 17.47
CA VAL A 331 -16.17 -13.44 17.66
C VAL A 331 -16.90 -14.56 16.89
N ALA A 332 -17.33 -14.25 15.66
CA ALA A 332 -18.19 -15.08 14.83
C ALA A 332 -17.45 -15.54 13.56
N ALA A 333 -16.53 -16.49 13.72
CA ALA A 333 -15.75 -17.02 12.59
C ALA A 333 -16.63 -17.75 11.55
N GLU A 334 -16.20 -17.79 10.30
CA GLU A 334 -16.87 -18.50 9.20
C GLU A 334 -18.33 -18.04 8.98
N LEU A 335 -18.61 -16.75 9.17
CA LEU A 335 -19.93 -16.15 8.95
C LEU A 335 -20.21 -15.99 7.44
N SER A 336 -21.39 -16.40 6.97
CA SER A 336 -21.87 -16.14 5.60
C SER A 336 -22.99 -15.09 5.63
N ILE A 337 -22.79 -13.94 4.99
CA ILE A 337 -23.81 -12.91 4.77
C ILE A 337 -24.02 -12.77 3.27
N GLU A 338 -25.18 -13.20 2.76
CA GLU A 338 -25.43 -13.34 1.32
C GLU A 338 -26.76 -12.72 0.90
N ASN A 339 -26.78 -11.92 -0.17
CA ASN A 339 -28.02 -11.37 -0.72
C ASN A 339 -28.87 -10.64 0.34
N VAL A 340 -28.24 -9.70 1.05
CA VAL A 340 -28.91 -8.87 2.06
C VAL A 340 -29.03 -7.43 1.58
N THR A 341 -30.18 -6.80 1.82
CA THR A 341 -30.38 -5.37 1.57
C THR A 341 -30.49 -4.64 2.91
N ILE A 342 -29.70 -3.59 3.10
CA ILE A 342 -29.59 -2.85 4.35
C ILE A 342 -29.85 -1.37 4.09
N GLU A 343 -30.73 -0.78 4.88
CA GLU A 343 -30.84 0.67 5.04
C GLU A 343 -30.47 1.05 6.46
N THR A 344 -29.49 1.95 6.61
CA THR A 344 -28.94 2.29 7.92
C THR A 344 -28.64 3.79 8.06
N PRO A 345 -29.02 4.42 9.18
CA PRO A 345 -28.59 5.77 9.50
C PRO A 345 -27.17 5.80 10.13
N SER A 346 -26.57 4.64 10.41
CA SER A 346 -25.30 4.53 11.13
C SER A 346 -24.36 3.57 10.41
N ASN A 347 -24.42 2.27 10.71
CA ASN A 347 -23.57 1.23 10.13
C ASN A 347 -24.38 0.11 9.46
N GLY A 348 -23.85 -0.46 8.39
CA GLY A 348 -24.46 -1.61 7.74
C GLY A 348 -24.08 -2.91 8.45
N ILE A 349 -22.82 -3.31 8.30
CA ILE A 349 -22.28 -4.55 8.87
C ILE A 349 -21.04 -4.22 9.71
N ILE A 350 -20.99 -4.73 10.94
CA ILE A 350 -19.82 -4.68 11.81
C ILE A 350 -19.32 -6.10 12.03
N LEU A 351 -18.06 -6.35 11.69
CA LEU A 351 -17.34 -7.58 11.96
C LEU A 351 -16.23 -7.28 12.96
N ARG A 352 -16.28 -7.94 14.11
CA ARG A 352 -15.23 -7.87 15.14
C ARG A 352 -14.72 -9.27 15.42
N GLU A 353 -13.41 -9.48 15.28
CA GLU A 353 -12.74 -10.75 15.58
C GLU A 353 -13.45 -11.94 14.92
N SER A 354 -13.95 -11.74 13.69
CA SER A 354 -14.81 -12.68 12.97
C SER A 354 -14.10 -13.14 11.68
N PRO A 355 -13.04 -13.96 11.80
CA PRO A 355 -12.23 -14.37 10.67
C PRO A 355 -13.00 -15.31 9.73
N ASP A 356 -12.55 -15.42 8.48
CA ASP A 356 -13.13 -16.25 7.43
C ASP A 356 -14.60 -15.92 7.12
N THR A 357 -15.01 -14.69 7.43
CA THR A 357 -16.33 -14.16 7.08
C THR A 357 -16.41 -13.89 5.57
N VAL A 358 -17.56 -14.20 4.98
CA VAL A 358 -17.89 -13.89 3.59
C VAL A 358 -19.11 -12.99 3.57
N VAL A 359 -18.94 -11.76 3.08
CA VAL A 359 -20.03 -10.85 2.72
C VAL A 359 -20.12 -10.82 1.21
N ARG A 360 -21.24 -11.28 0.65
CA ARG A 360 -21.43 -11.41 -0.79
C ARG A 360 -22.79 -10.89 -1.25
N ASN A 361 -22.80 -10.18 -2.38
CA ASN A 361 -24.05 -9.73 -3.02
C ASN A 361 -24.93 -8.94 -2.04
N ALA A 362 -24.33 -8.13 -1.17
CA ALA A 362 -25.06 -7.25 -0.27
C ALA A 362 -25.35 -5.92 -0.97
N THR A 363 -26.38 -5.21 -0.52
CA THR A 363 -26.61 -3.81 -0.87
C THR A 363 -26.77 -3.01 0.42
N VAL A 364 -25.86 -2.08 0.66
CA VAL A 364 -25.89 -1.22 1.86
C VAL A 364 -26.12 0.22 1.43
N ARG A 365 -27.18 0.85 1.95
CA ARG A 365 -27.48 2.27 1.75
C ARG A 365 -27.33 3.04 3.06
N GLY A 366 -26.36 3.94 3.08
CA GLY A 366 -26.11 4.87 4.18
C GLY A 366 -26.89 6.18 4.03
N ASN A 367 -26.48 7.19 4.80
CA ASN A 367 -27.03 8.54 4.69
C ASN A 367 -26.37 9.32 3.54
N GLU A 368 -27.18 9.98 2.70
CA GLU A 368 -26.72 10.88 1.62
C GLU A 368 -25.73 11.95 2.12
N ARG A 369 -25.92 12.44 3.35
CA ARG A 369 -24.93 13.27 4.04
C ARG A 369 -24.01 12.39 4.84
N TRP A 370 -22.78 12.28 4.39
CA TRP A 370 -21.75 11.47 5.05
C TRP A 370 -21.53 11.87 6.51
N GLU A 371 -21.76 13.13 6.90
CA GLU A 371 -21.62 13.58 8.30
C GLU A 371 -22.67 12.98 9.24
N ASP A 372 -23.82 12.61 8.69
CA ASP A 372 -24.95 12.07 9.44
C ASP A 372 -24.87 10.53 9.54
N GLY A 373 -23.99 9.86 8.78
CA GLY A 373 -23.79 8.42 8.76
C GLY A 373 -22.40 7.97 9.22
N PHE A 374 -22.13 6.67 9.11
CA PHE A 374 -20.82 6.10 9.38
C PHE A 374 -20.41 5.13 8.28
N ALA A 375 -20.29 3.83 8.55
CA ALA A 375 -19.69 2.90 7.61
C ALA A 375 -20.68 1.92 6.98
N GLY A 376 -20.51 1.61 5.69
CA GLY A 376 -21.24 0.52 5.05
C GLY A 376 -20.89 -0.82 5.69
N ILE A 377 -19.60 -1.18 5.66
CA ILE A 377 -19.05 -2.37 6.30
C ILE A 377 -17.80 -2.00 7.11
N MET A 378 -17.71 -2.46 8.35
CA MET A 378 -16.51 -2.36 9.18
C MET A 378 -15.96 -3.74 9.50
N ALA A 379 -14.65 -3.95 9.30
CA ALA A 379 -13.93 -5.16 9.64
C ALA A 379 -12.77 -4.86 10.60
N PHE A 380 -12.95 -5.24 11.86
CA PHE A 380 -11.95 -5.11 12.91
C PHE A 380 -11.37 -6.48 13.23
N GLN A 381 -10.07 -6.69 12.98
CA GLN A 381 -9.41 -7.99 13.22
C GLN A 381 -10.18 -9.16 12.60
N SER A 382 -10.79 -8.92 11.44
CA SER A 382 -11.73 -9.84 10.80
C SER A 382 -11.28 -10.07 9.36
N PRO A 383 -10.19 -10.82 9.14
CA PRO A 383 -9.79 -11.21 7.80
C PRO A 383 -10.91 -12.04 7.17
N GLY A 384 -11.25 -11.73 5.93
CA GLY A 384 -12.40 -12.31 5.26
C GLY A 384 -12.53 -11.81 3.84
N VAL A 385 -13.70 -11.99 3.26
CA VAL A 385 -14.00 -11.65 1.87
C VAL A 385 -15.23 -10.76 1.82
N ILE A 386 -15.10 -9.61 1.17
CA ILE A 386 -16.21 -8.72 0.81
C ILE A 386 -16.24 -8.65 -0.71
N GLU A 387 -17.26 -9.28 -1.32
CA GLU A 387 -17.35 -9.38 -2.78
C GLU A 387 -18.74 -9.11 -3.34
N GLU A 388 -18.79 -8.71 -4.62
CA GLU A 388 -20.02 -8.48 -5.38
C GLU A 388 -21.02 -7.56 -4.65
N THR A 389 -20.56 -6.65 -3.79
CA THR A 389 -21.40 -5.85 -2.91
C THR A 389 -21.53 -4.41 -3.43
N THR A 390 -22.74 -3.85 -3.33
CA THR A 390 -23.02 -2.45 -3.66
C THR A 390 -23.14 -1.63 -2.38
N ILE A 391 -22.38 -0.53 -2.27
CA ILE A 391 -22.45 0.38 -1.12
C ILE A 391 -22.67 1.80 -1.63
N VAL A 392 -23.73 2.43 -1.15
CA VAL A 392 -24.16 3.76 -1.58
C VAL A 392 -24.22 4.70 -0.38
N ASP A 393 -23.61 5.86 -0.52
CA ASP A 393 -23.54 6.95 0.46
C ASP A 393 -22.88 6.54 1.79
N GLY A 394 -22.90 7.43 2.78
CA GLY A 394 -22.22 7.26 4.07
C GLY A 394 -20.80 7.81 4.10
N ARG A 395 -20.09 7.59 5.20
CA ARG A 395 -18.75 8.11 5.44
C ARG A 395 -17.68 7.19 4.87
N ASP A 396 -17.62 5.94 5.33
CA ASP A 396 -16.67 4.94 4.83
C ASP A 396 -17.49 3.82 4.18
N ALA A 397 -17.31 3.52 2.90
CA ALA A 397 -18.05 2.41 2.31
C ALA A 397 -17.58 1.08 2.91
N ILE A 398 -16.28 0.83 2.91
CA ILE A 398 -15.63 -0.30 3.59
C ILE A 398 -14.47 0.22 4.44
N TYR A 399 -14.51 -0.04 5.73
CA TYR A 399 -13.45 0.30 6.67
C TYR A 399 -12.85 -0.98 7.27
N ALA A 400 -11.54 -1.19 7.11
CA ALA A 400 -10.84 -2.31 7.72
C ALA A 400 -9.71 -1.84 8.63
N TYR A 401 -9.68 -2.40 9.83
CA TYR A 401 -8.66 -2.11 10.84
C TYR A 401 -8.04 -3.41 11.32
N ARG A 402 -6.71 -3.55 11.18
CA ARG A 402 -5.94 -4.74 11.55
C ARG A 402 -6.53 -6.06 11.03
N SER A 403 -7.08 -6.05 9.83
CA SER A 403 -7.70 -7.24 9.22
C SER A 403 -6.76 -7.85 8.17
N GLU A 404 -5.62 -8.35 8.63
CA GLU A 404 -4.54 -8.85 7.77
C GLU A 404 -5.03 -9.91 6.76
N GLY A 405 -4.78 -9.69 5.48
CA GLY A 405 -5.19 -10.62 4.42
C GLY A 405 -6.65 -10.49 3.97
N ILE A 406 -7.39 -9.48 4.42
CA ILE A 406 -8.74 -9.21 3.95
C ILE A 406 -8.77 -9.02 2.43
N VAL A 407 -9.82 -9.54 1.78
CA VAL A 407 -10.02 -9.40 0.34
C VAL A 407 -11.31 -8.63 0.09
N VAL A 408 -11.19 -7.57 -0.71
CA VAL A 408 -12.29 -6.70 -1.13
C VAL A 408 -12.27 -6.68 -2.65
N ARG A 409 -13.21 -7.39 -3.28
CA ARG A 409 -13.20 -7.54 -4.74
C ARG A 409 -14.55 -7.40 -5.41
N GLU A 410 -14.55 -6.92 -6.65
CA GLU A 410 -15.76 -6.87 -7.49
C GLU A 410 -16.93 -6.08 -6.84
N ASN A 411 -16.61 -5.07 -6.01
CA ASN A 411 -17.63 -4.24 -5.36
C ASN A 411 -17.93 -2.97 -6.15
N GLU A 412 -19.14 -2.45 -6.02
CA GLU A 412 -19.57 -1.16 -6.57
C GLU A 412 -19.80 -0.16 -5.42
N ILE A 413 -19.07 0.95 -5.44
CA ILE A 413 -19.12 1.99 -4.40
C ILE A 413 -19.44 3.34 -5.02
N GLU A 414 -20.45 4.03 -4.48
CA GLU A 414 -20.89 5.34 -4.96
C GLU A 414 -21.21 6.31 -3.80
N GLY A 415 -20.77 7.56 -3.93
CA GLY A 415 -21.25 8.67 -3.08
C GLY A 415 -20.73 8.73 -1.64
N SER A 416 -19.93 7.77 -1.18
CA SER A 416 -19.33 7.81 0.16
C SER A 416 -18.23 8.87 0.28
N LEU A 417 -17.87 9.28 1.50
CA LEU A 417 -16.71 10.16 1.71
C LEU A 417 -15.39 9.44 1.35
N LEU A 418 -15.24 8.22 1.86
CA LEU A 418 -14.12 7.31 1.62
C LEU A 418 -14.68 5.99 1.07
N GLY A 419 -14.03 5.44 0.04
CA GLY A 419 -14.46 4.18 -0.57
C GLY A 419 -13.99 2.98 0.24
N VAL A 420 -12.79 2.49 -0.05
CA VAL A 420 -12.13 1.44 0.74
C VAL A 420 -11.03 2.05 1.60
N HIS A 421 -11.17 1.96 2.92
CA HIS A 421 -10.26 2.56 3.88
C HIS A 421 -9.59 1.48 4.74
N LEU A 422 -8.28 1.31 4.57
CA LEU A 422 -7.46 0.35 5.31
C LEU A 422 -6.55 1.07 6.31
N MET A 423 -6.66 0.69 7.58
CA MET A 423 -5.77 1.14 8.66
C MET A 423 -5.08 -0.07 9.29
N HIS A 424 -3.75 0.00 9.44
CA HIS A 424 -2.94 -1.06 10.05
C HIS A 424 -3.19 -2.45 9.45
N THR A 425 -3.52 -2.52 8.16
CA THR A 425 -3.97 -3.75 7.50
C THR A 425 -2.98 -4.14 6.41
N ASN A 426 -2.33 -5.28 6.63
CA ASN A 426 -1.31 -5.84 5.75
C ASN A 426 -1.89 -6.95 4.87
N GLY A 427 -1.20 -7.29 3.77
CA GLY A 427 -1.53 -8.47 2.97
C GLY A 427 -2.90 -8.44 2.28
N ALA A 428 -3.59 -7.31 2.27
CA ALA A 428 -4.92 -7.19 1.70
C ALA A 428 -4.89 -7.27 0.17
N LEU A 429 -5.97 -7.79 -0.41
CA LEU A 429 -6.20 -7.77 -1.86
C LEU A 429 -7.42 -6.91 -2.16
N LEU A 430 -7.19 -5.76 -2.81
CA LEU A 430 -8.22 -4.88 -3.34
C LEU A 430 -8.26 -5.08 -4.86
N ALA A 431 -9.23 -5.85 -5.35
CA ALA A 431 -9.27 -6.29 -6.74
C ALA A 431 -10.56 -5.90 -7.47
N ASP A 432 -10.46 -5.34 -8.67
CA ASP A 432 -11.60 -5.18 -9.59
C ASP A 432 -12.82 -4.43 -8.99
N ASN A 433 -12.58 -3.54 -8.04
CA ASN A 433 -13.65 -2.70 -7.47
C ASN A 433 -13.91 -1.50 -8.37
N ARG A 434 -15.17 -1.07 -8.46
CA ARG A 434 -15.61 0.13 -9.18
C ARG A 434 -16.08 1.19 -8.19
N LEU A 435 -15.32 2.28 -8.10
CA LEU A 435 -15.57 3.40 -7.21
C LEU A 435 -15.88 4.64 -8.04
N THR A 436 -17.09 5.19 -7.90
CA THR A 436 -17.54 6.36 -8.68
C THR A 436 -18.05 7.45 -7.75
N ASP A 437 -17.64 8.69 -7.98
CA ASP A 437 -18.10 9.87 -7.24
C ASP A 437 -17.91 9.74 -5.71
N VAL A 438 -16.87 9.02 -5.28
CA VAL A 438 -16.42 9.04 -3.87
C VAL A 438 -15.88 10.43 -3.58
N ILE A 439 -16.41 11.08 -2.54
CA ILE A 439 -16.29 12.53 -2.34
C ILE A 439 -14.84 12.95 -2.08
N ASP A 440 -14.08 12.20 -1.28
CA ASP A 440 -12.70 12.54 -0.94
C ASP A 440 -11.70 11.53 -1.54
N THR A 441 -11.62 10.33 -0.99
CA THR A 441 -10.60 9.35 -1.39
C THR A 441 -11.22 7.99 -1.72
N GLY A 442 -11.05 7.52 -2.95
CA GLY A 442 -11.56 6.22 -3.41
C GLY A 442 -10.96 5.06 -2.63
N ILE A 443 -9.66 4.82 -2.76
CA ILE A 443 -8.94 3.79 -1.99
C ILE A 443 -7.92 4.47 -1.08
N TYR A 444 -8.05 4.31 0.23
CA TYR A 444 -7.22 4.96 1.24
C TYR A 444 -6.50 3.94 2.12
N VAL A 445 -5.19 3.78 1.93
CA VAL A 445 -4.35 2.83 2.66
C VAL A 445 -3.35 3.59 3.53
N MET A 446 -3.44 3.42 4.85
CA MET A 446 -2.71 4.23 5.83
C MET A 446 -2.16 3.45 7.02
N THR A 447 -1.35 4.18 7.80
CA THR A 447 -0.75 3.79 9.09
C THR A 447 0.28 2.67 9.02
N GLY A 448 1.14 2.75 8.00
CA GLY A 448 2.30 1.87 7.81
C GLY A 448 1.97 0.42 7.45
N PRO A 449 1.01 0.13 6.53
CA PRO A 449 0.72 -1.23 6.13
C PRO A 449 1.74 -1.76 5.12
N GLU A 450 1.76 -3.06 4.88
CA GLU A 450 2.63 -3.65 3.85
C GLU A 450 1.93 -4.73 3.04
N ARG A 451 2.59 -5.06 1.93
CA ARG A 451 2.32 -6.28 1.18
C ARG A 451 0.88 -6.35 0.67
N ASN A 452 0.27 -5.20 0.48
CA ASN A 452 -1.06 -5.06 -0.10
C ASN A 452 -0.98 -5.16 -1.61
N ALA A 453 -2.00 -5.73 -2.23
CA ALA A 453 -2.20 -5.76 -3.67
C ALA A 453 -3.43 -4.92 -4.02
N ILE A 454 -3.25 -3.91 -4.88
CA ILE A 454 -4.31 -3.05 -5.37
C ILE A 454 -4.34 -3.21 -6.90
N VAL A 455 -5.23 -4.04 -7.40
CA VAL A 455 -5.18 -4.54 -8.78
C VAL A 455 -6.52 -4.38 -9.50
N GLY A 456 -6.51 -3.91 -10.75
CA GLY A 456 -7.72 -3.91 -11.61
C GLY A 456 -8.84 -2.95 -11.21
N ASN A 457 -8.65 -2.13 -10.16
CA ASN A 457 -9.69 -1.24 -9.66
C ASN A 457 -9.91 -0.05 -10.60
N GLU A 458 -11.13 0.47 -10.60
CA GLU A 458 -11.52 1.63 -11.38
C GLU A 458 -12.05 2.71 -10.44
N VAL A 459 -11.35 3.85 -10.36
CA VAL A 459 -11.72 4.98 -9.52
C VAL A 459 -11.96 6.23 -10.35
N ARG A 460 -13.17 6.76 -10.26
CA ARG A 460 -13.67 7.84 -11.10
C ARG A 460 -14.29 8.99 -10.31
N GLY A 461 -13.90 10.21 -10.66
CA GLY A 461 -14.60 11.42 -10.19
C GLY A 461 -14.36 11.79 -8.72
N SER A 462 -13.27 11.33 -8.11
CA SER A 462 -12.92 11.63 -6.71
C SER A 462 -11.92 12.78 -6.58
N VAL A 463 -11.82 13.38 -5.39
CA VAL A 463 -10.72 14.31 -5.11
C VAL A 463 -9.38 13.57 -5.21
N THR A 464 -9.29 12.39 -4.59
CA THR A 464 -8.13 11.50 -4.71
C THR A 464 -8.61 10.12 -5.15
N GLY A 465 -8.11 9.61 -6.27
CA GLY A 465 -8.43 8.28 -6.74
C GLY A 465 -7.95 7.21 -5.75
N SER A 466 -6.65 7.23 -5.44
CA SER A 466 -6.12 6.44 -4.33
C SER A 466 -5.00 7.14 -3.58
N TYR A 467 -4.94 6.92 -2.27
CA TYR A 467 -3.76 7.18 -1.45
C TYR A 467 -3.20 5.84 -0.97
N VAL A 468 -1.95 5.56 -1.33
CA VAL A 468 -1.27 4.32 -1.00
C VAL A 468 -0.07 4.62 -0.14
N GLY A 469 -0.20 4.45 1.18
CA GLY A 469 0.91 4.51 2.14
C GLY A 469 1.42 3.12 2.52
N GLY A 470 2.61 3.07 3.11
CA GLY A 470 3.20 1.80 3.59
C GLY A 470 4.47 1.39 2.86
N THR A 471 4.70 0.08 2.76
CA THR A 471 5.86 -0.53 2.08
C THR A 471 5.44 -1.77 1.29
N ASP A 472 6.29 -2.20 0.35
CA ASP A 472 6.17 -3.48 -0.36
C ASP A 472 4.78 -3.73 -0.99
N THR A 473 4.12 -2.67 -1.44
CA THR A 473 2.77 -2.73 -2.02
C THR A 473 2.87 -2.91 -3.54
N TYR A 474 1.95 -3.70 -4.09
CA TYR A 474 1.82 -3.89 -5.53
C TYR A 474 0.56 -3.18 -6.03
N VAL A 475 0.73 -2.17 -6.88
CA VAL A 475 -0.37 -1.38 -7.46
C VAL A 475 -0.33 -1.51 -8.97
N ALA A 476 -1.27 -2.27 -9.55
CA ALA A 476 -1.23 -2.54 -10.97
C ALA A 476 -2.58 -2.60 -11.67
N GLU A 477 -2.59 -2.30 -12.96
CA GLU A 477 -3.76 -2.51 -13.83
C GLU A 477 -5.00 -1.73 -13.39
N ASN A 478 -4.82 -0.69 -12.57
CA ASN A 478 -5.91 0.17 -12.12
C ASN A 478 -6.17 1.30 -13.13
N VAL A 479 -7.40 1.77 -13.17
CA VAL A 479 -7.84 2.93 -13.95
C VAL A 479 -8.22 4.05 -12.99
N PHE A 480 -7.45 5.15 -13.02
CA PHE A 480 -7.73 6.37 -12.28
C PHE A 480 -8.14 7.47 -13.26
N GLU A 481 -9.44 7.79 -13.29
CA GLU A 481 -9.99 8.69 -14.28
C GLU A 481 -10.76 9.88 -13.69
N ALA A 482 -10.55 11.06 -14.26
CA ALA A 482 -11.29 12.28 -13.94
C ALA A 482 -11.27 12.65 -12.43
N ASN A 483 -10.20 12.31 -11.73
CA ASN A 483 -9.97 12.70 -10.34
C ASN A 483 -9.20 14.03 -10.27
N ASP A 484 -9.25 14.72 -9.12
CA ASP A 484 -8.35 15.86 -8.90
C ASP A 484 -6.90 15.36 -8.82
N VAL A 485 -6.65 14.31 -8.05
CA VAL A 485 -5.39 13.55 -8.02
C VAL A 485 -5.69 12.08 -8.32
N GLY A 486 -5.09 11.51 -9.35
CA GLY A 486 -5.27 10.09 -9.68
C GLY A 486 -4.72 9.18 -8.59
N LEU A 487 -3.44 9.36 -8.24
CA LEU A 487 -2.77 8.61 -7.17
C LEU A 487 -1.85 9.49 -6.32
N GLU A 488 -2.05 9.43 -5.02
CA GLU A 488 -1.10 9.85 -4.00
C GLU A 488 -0.17 8.68 -3.66
N LEU A 489 1.02 8.71 -4.26
CA LEU A 489 2.04 7.68 -4.13
C LEU A 489 2.83 7.97 -2.85
N ALA A 490 2.52 7.25 -1.78
CA ALA A 490 3.12 7.44 -0.45
C ALA A 490 3.80 6.18 0.12
N ALA A 491 3.71 5.04 -0.56
CA ALA A 491 4.36 3.79 -0.15
C ALA A 491 5.75 3.66 -0.78
N ALA A 492 6.72 3.19 0.00
CA ALA A 492 8.11 2.95 -0.43
C ALA A 492 8.32 1.47 -0.80
N ALA A 493 9.45 1.15 -1.44
CA ALA A 493 9.81 -0.22 -1.86
C ALA A 493 8.69 -0.96 -2.64
N SER A 494 7.85 -0.19 -3.33
CA SER A 494 6.60 -0.67 -3.93
C SER A 494 6.70 -0.68 -5.46
N ILE A 495 5.83 -1.46 -6.09
CA ILE A 495 5.74 -1.59 -7.55
C ILE A 495 4.43 -0.95 -8.03
N TYR A 496 4.54 -0.04 -8.99
CA TYR A 496 3.43 0.62 -9.67
C TYR A 496 3.56 0.38 -11.17
N GLU A 497 2.75 -0.52 -11.73
CA GLU A 497 2.88 -0.88 -13.14
C GLU A 497 1.54 -1.09 -13.85
N ARG A 498 1.51 -0.83 -15.15
CA ARG A 498 0.32 -1.07 -15.99
C ARG A 498 -0.95 -0.32 -15.58
N ASN A 499 -0.83 0.76 -14.81
CA ASN A 499 -1.97 1.60 -14.43
C ASN A 499 -2.25 2.65 -15.52
N VAL A 500 -3.51 3.07 -15.64
CA VAL A 500 -3.96 4.14 -16.54
C VAL A 500 -4.41 5.34 -15.71
N PHE A 501 -3.74 6.48 -15.91
CA PHE A 501 -4.10 7.77 -15.34
C PHE A 501 -4.66 8.68 -16.43
N ALA A 502 -5.98 8.81 -16.48
CA ALA A 502 -6.70 9.45 -17.57
C ALA A 502 -7.50 10.69 -17.14
N GLY A 503 -7.21 11.86 -17.72
CA GLY A 503 -8.06 13.04 -17.55
C GLY A 503 -8.13 13.62 -16.14
N ASN A 504 -7.14 13.34 -15.28
CA ASN A 504 -7.06 13.87 -13.93
C ASN A 504 -6.48 15.30 -13.92
N GLN A 505 -6.70 16.10 -12.87
CA GLN A 505 -5.97 17.38 -12.72
C GLN A 505 -4.49 17.14 -12.40
N LEU A 506 -4.18 16.03 -11.72
CA LEU A 506 -2.82 15.54 -11.50
C LEU A 506 -2.86 14.02 -11.61
N GLY A 507 -2.05 13.42 -12.50
CA GLY A 507 -2.00 11.97 -12.64
C GLY A 507 -1.48 11.30 -11.37
N VAL A 508 -0.21 11.57 -11.01
CA VAL A 508 0.42 11.03 -9.81
C VAL A 508 1.13 12.13 -9.01
N ASN A 509 0.94 12.12 -7.69
CA ASN A 509 1.71 12.91 -6.74
C ASN A 509 2.61 12.01 -5.89
N ASP A 510 3.92 12.04 -6.14
CA ASP A 510 4.90 11.27 -5.37
C ASP A 510 5.28 12.01 -4.08
N ARG A 511 4.88 11.44 -2.95
CA ARG A 511 5.16 11.94 -1.60
C ARG A 511 6.33 11.23 -0.92
N VAL A 512 6.88 10.17 -1.52
CA VAL A 512 7.89 9.32 -0.89
C VAL A 512 9.24 9.98 -0.92
N ILE A 513 9.90 10.13 0.23
CA ILE A 513 11.23 10.76 0.31
C ILE A 513 12.31 9.86 -0.30
N LEU A 514 12.19 8.54 -0.14
CA LEU A 514 13.14 7.56 -0.66
C LEU A 514 12.73 7.06 -2.05
N PRO A 515 13.60 7.15 -3.07
CA PRO A 515 13.31 6.73 -4.44
C PRO A 515 13.48 5.22 -4.60
N THR A 516 12.75 4.42 -3.82
CA THR A 516 12.85 2.95 -3.80
C THR A 516 11.79 2.24 -4.64
N ASN A 517 10.84 3.00 -5.20
CA ASN A 517 9.73 2.45 -5.97
C ASN A 517 10.11 2.12 -7.41
N ARG A 518 9.47 1.09 -7.97
CA ARG A 518 9.48 0.78 -9.40
C ARG A 518 8.19 1.29 -10.02
N VAL A 519 8.28 2.31 -10.87
CA VAL A 519 7.13 2.92 -11.56
C VAL A 519 7.35 2.79 -13.07
N VAL A 520 6.70 1.82 -13.71
CA VAL A 520 6.96 1.45 -15.13
C VAL A 520 5.69 1.01 -15.84
N GLU A 521 5.65 1.15 -17.17
CA GLU A 521 4.56 0.65 -18.02
C GLU A 521 3.19 1.25 -17.66
N ASN A 522 3.13 2.40 -16.99
CA ASN A 522 1.89 3.14 -16.75
C ASN A 522 1.59 4.09 -17.91
N ASP A 523 0.31 4.41 -18.12
CA ASP A 523 -0.13 5.32 -19.18
C ASP A 523 -0.72 6.60 -18.60
N PHE A 524 -0.12 7.74 -18.94
CA PHE A 524 -0.57 9.06 -18.52
C PHE A 524 -1.20 9.80 -19.71
N VAL A 525 -2.53 9.93 -19.69
CA VAL A 525 -3.30 10.44 -20.82
C VAL A 525 -4.21 11.59 -20.41
N ALA A 526 -4.13 12.71 -21.10
CA ALA A 526 -5.01 13.86 -20.97
C ALA A 526 -5.09 14.49 -19.56
N ASN A 527 -4.12 14.22 -18.68
CA ASN A 527 -4.06 14.87 -17.37
C ASN A 527 -3.67 16.34 -17.51
N ASP A 528 -4.29 17.24 -16.74
CA ASP A 528 -3.59 18.24 -15.91
C ASP A 528 -2.05 18.40 -16.03
N ASP A 529 -1.40 17.95 -14.98
CA ASP A 529 0.00 17.62 -14.96
C ASP A 529 0.09 16.09 -14.84
N HIS A 530 0.97 15.44 -15.60
CA HIS A 530 1.05 13.98 -15.58
C HIS A 530 1.57 13.45 -14.24
N ALA A 531 2.59 14.07 -13.68
CA ALA A 531 3.09 13.74 -12.34
C ALA A 531 3.85 14.90 -11.69
N THR A 532 3.93 14.88 -10.37
CA THR A 532 4.79 15.75 -9.55
C THR A 532 5.47 14.94 -8.45
N ALA A 533 6.53 15.50 -7.85
CA ALA A 533 7.19 14.90 -6.70
C ALA A 533 7.44 15.93 -5.59
N GLY A 534 7.38 15.46 -4.35
CA GLY A 534 7.83 16.20 -3.17
C GLY A 534 9.35 16.31 -3.07
N SER A 535 9.85 16.94 -2.01
CA SER A 535 11.28 17.01 -1.74
C SER A 535 11.93 15.62 -1.67
N GLY A 536 13.18 15.50 -2.09
CA GLY A 536 13.91 14.23 -2.10
C GLY A 536 14.87 14.16 -3.28
N PRO A 537 15.57 13.03 -3.46
CA PRO A 537 16.49 12.81 -4.56
C PRO A 537 15.72 12.60 -5.88
N LEU A 538 16.46 12.42 -6.97
CA LEU A 538 15.87 12.10 -8.26
C LEU A 538 15.14 10.74 -8.21
N ARG A 539 13.89 10.69 -8.67
CA ARG A 539 13.19 9.43 -8.95
C ARG A 539 13.39 9.03 -10.41
N ILE A 540 13.78 7.77 -10.63
CA ILE A 540 13.94 7.20 -11.97
C ILE A 540 12.78 6.25 -12.22
N TRP A 541 11.82 6.69 -13.05
CA TRP A 541 10.60 5.95 -13.38
C TRP A 541 10.76 5.17 -14.69
N SER A 542 11.76 4.29 -14.66
CA SER A 542 12.08 3.35 -15.73
C SER A 542 12.95 2.25 -15.16
N HIS A 543 12.77 1.01 -15.63
CA HIS A 543 13.48 -0.17 -15.14
C HIS A 543 13.72 -1.14 -16.28
N ASP A 544 14.94 -1.70 -16.39
CA ASP A 544 15.33 -2.64 -17.45
C ASP A 544 14.99 -2.17 -18.88
N GLY A 545 15.19 -0.87 -19.15
CA GLY A 545 14.92 -0.27 -20.47
C GLY A 545 13.44 -0.08 -20.79
N ARG A 546 12.54 -0.26 -19.82
CA ARG A 546 11.10 -0.02 -19.94
C ARG A 546 10.71 1.16 -19.06
N GLY A 547 9.98 2.12 -19.64
CA GLY A 547 9.45 3.30 -18.95
C GLY A 547 7.94 3.35 -19.02
N ASN A 548 7.39 4.54 -18.84
CA ASN A 548 5.96 4.82 -18.87
C ASN A 548 5.59 5.49 -20.20
N TYR A 549 4.32 5.40 -20.59
CA TYR A 549 3.79 6.21 -21.68
C TYR A 549 3.31 7.54 -21.12
N TRP A 550 3.87 8.62 -21.66
CA TRP A 550 3.48 9.98 -21.35
C TRP A 550 2.89 10.58 -22.63
N GLN A 551 1.58 10.82 -22.67
CA GLN A 551 0.97 11.46 -23.83
C GLN A 551 1.74 12.76 -24.15
N GLY A 552 2.27 12.86 -25.37
CA GLY A 552 3.06 14.00 -25.84
C GLY A 552 4.49 14.11 -25.26
N GLY A 553 4.95 13.16 -24.45
CA GLY A 553 6.30 13.17 -23.86
C GLY A 553 7.40 12.73 -24.83
N THR A 554 7.06 12.00 -25.88
CA THR A 554 7.98 11.52 -26.92
C THR A 554 7.51 11.94 -28.32
N SER A 555 8.43 11.96 -29.29
CA SER A 555 8.12 12.23 -30.69
C SER A 555 9.03 11.47 -31.65
N ILE A 556 8.63 11.37 -32.93
CA ILE A 556 9.39 10.65 -33.98
C ILE A 556 10.84 11.11 -34.13
N ALA A 557 11.14 12.37 -33.80
CA ALA A 557 12.48 12.92 -33.88
C ALA A 557 13.41 12.45 -32.76
N ASP A 558 12.87 11.81 -31.73
CA ASP A 558 13.63 11.19 -30.63
C ASP A 558 14.11 9.78 -31.02
N GLY A 559 13.62 9.19 -32.12
CA GLY A 559 13.97 7.85 -32.57
C GLY A 559 13.07 6.76 -31.98
N ASP A 560 13.33 5.51 -32.38
CA ASP A 560 12.63 4.31 -31.90
C ASP A 560 13.67 3.23 -31.50
N PRO A 561 13.89 2.96 -30.19
CA PRO A 561 13.24 3.61 -29.04
C PRO A 561 13.64 5.09 -28.89
N PRO A 562 12.84 5.90 -28.17
CA PRO A 562 13.16 7.31 -27.93
C PRO A 562 14.51 7.46 -27.23
N SER A 563 15.38 8.28 -27.79
CA SER A 563 16.74 8.53 -27.28
C SER A 563 16.78 9.60 -26.18
N ARG A 564 15.69 10.35 -26.00
CA ARG A 564 15.54 11.43 -25.01
C ARG A 564 14.76 10.90 -23.80
N SER A 565 15.25 11.21 -22.60
CA SER A 565 14.46 11.08 -21.37
C SER A 565 13.29 12.07 -21.34
N TYR A 566 12.30 11.77 -20.50
CA TYR A 566 11.18 12.66 -20.24
C TYR A 566 11.08 12.95 -18.74
N SER A 567 10.88 14.21 -18.37
CA SER A 567 10.65 14.60 -16.98
C SER A 567 9.29 15.28 -16.80
N PRO A 568 8.30 14.66 -16.14
CA PRO A 568 7.01 15.32 -15.87
C PRO A 568 7.13 16.51 -14.89
N THR A 569 8.25 16.61 -14.17
CA THR A 569 8.54 17.70 -13.23
C THR A 569 9.32 18.85 -13.87
N ASP A 570 9.95 18.66 -15.03
CA ASP A 570 10.69 19.72 -15.71
C ASP A 570 9.73 20.79 -16.24
N PRO A 571 10.04 22.10 -16.07
CA PRO A 571 9.14 23.19 -16.46
C PRO A 571 8.75 23.21 -17.95
N VAL A 572 9.59 22.68 -18.83
CA VAL A 572 9.37 22.59 -20.29
C VAL A 572 8.72 21.26 -20.65
N ASP A 573 9.26 20.13 -20.19
CA ASP A 573 8.76 18.80 -20.57
C ASP A 573 7.31 18.59 -20.16
N ARG A 574 6.92 19.03 -18.96
CA ARG A 574 5.53 18.94 -18.48
C ARG A 574 4.50 19.62 -19.39
N ARG A 575 4.96 20.56 -20.23
CA ARG A 575 4.12 21.32 -21.16
C ARG A 575 4.09 20.75 -22.58
N LEU A 576 4.90 19.72 -22.88
CA LEU A 576 5.01 19.14 -24.22
C LEU A 576 3.65 18.70 -24.79
N HIS A 577 2.80 18.12 -23.95
CA HIS A 577 1.49 17.62 -24.36
C HIS A 577 0.41 18.70 -24.52
N ARG A 578 0.68 19.95 -24.10
CA ARG A 578 -0.29 21.07 -24.12
C ARG A 578 0.11 22.23 -25.01
N THR A 579 1.39 22.34 -25.36
CA THR A 579 1.96 23.54 -25.96
C THR A 579 2.82 23.19 -27.16
N ASP A 580 2.36 23.50 -28.37
CA ASP A 580 3.08 23.23 -29.63
C ASP A 580 4.54 23.76 -29.63
N GLY A 581 4.78 24.91 -28.98
CA GLY A 581 6.10 25.52 -28.88
C GLY A 581 7.06 24.83 -27.91
N ALA A 582 6.55 24.03 -26.96
CA ALA A 582 7.37 23.35 -25.96
C ALA A 582 8.30 22.32 -26.60
N ALA A 583 7.87 21.60 -27.64
CA ALA A 583 8.71 20.63 -28.34
C ALA A 583 9.94 21.26 -29.02
N THR A 584 9.82 22.51 -29.49
CA THR A 584 10.96 23.26 -30.04
C THR A 584 11.89 23.74 -28.92
N LEU A 585 11.31 24.23 -27.81
CA LEU A 585 12.07 24.72 -26.67
C LEU A 585 12.84 23.59 -25.98
N ALA A 586 12.21 22.44 -25.79
CA ALA A 586 12.77 21.23 -25.20
C ALA A 586 14.05 20.75 -25.89
N ARG A 587 14.26 21.10 -27.17
CA ARG A 587 15.44 20.75 -27.97
C ARG A 587 16.40 21.91 -28.21
N ALA A 588 16.22 23.00 -27.48
CA ALA A 588 17.10 24.15 -27.60
C ALA A 588 18.46 23.81 -26.99
N PRO A 589 19.59 23.97 -27.70
CA PRO A 589 20.92 23.58 -27.19
C PRO A 589 21.32 24.22 -25.86
N ALA A 590 20.76 25.40 -25.56
CA ALA A 590 20.99 26.10 -24.29
C ALA A 590 20.26 25.45 -23.11
N LEU A 591 19.10 24.84 -23.34
CA LEU A 591 18.36 24.09 -22.33
C LEU A 591 18.95 22.69 -22.18
N ASP A 592 19.32 22.01 -23.28
CA ASP A 592 20.05 20.73 -23.20
C ASP A 592 21.35 20.87 -22.40
N ALA A 593 22.10 21.96 -22.61
CA ALA A 593 23.31 22.25 -21.84
C ALA A 593 23.04 22.56 -20.36
N LEU A 594 21.88 23.15 -20.03
CA LEU A 594 21.46 23.43 -18.66
C LEU A 594 21.00 22.13 -17.96
N SER A 595 20.18 21.32 -18.61
CA SER A 595 19.75 20.01 -18.13
C SER A 595 20.96 19.09 -17.90
N GLY A 596 21.92 19.04 -18.83
CA GLY A 596 23.17 18.30 -18.65
C GLY A 596 24.04 18.85 -17.50
N PHE A 597 23.95 20.15 -17.19
CA PHE A 597 24.62 20.74 -16.02
C PHE A 597 23.91 20.37 -14.71
N GLU A 598 22.58 20.43 -14.67
CA GLU A 598 21.74 20.01 -13.53
C GLU A 598 21.89 18.50 -13.25
N GLU A 599 22.05 17.70 -14.29
CA GLU A 599 22.45 16.29 -14.17
C GLU A 599 23.84 16.14 -13.56
N SER A 600 24.80 17.04 -13.82
CA SER A 600 26.16 16.90 -13.31
C SER A 600 26.38 17.37 -11.86
N VAL A 601 25.45 18.15 -11.28
CA VAL A 601 25.62 18.80 -9.97
C VAL A 601 24.68 18.19 -8.91
N SER A 602 25.26 17.47 -7.95
CA SER A 602 24.54 16.96 -6.76
C SER A 602 23.84 18.09 -6.00
N GLY A 603 22.55 17.90 -5.69
CA GLY A 603 21.73 18.89 -4.98
C GLY A 603 20.88 19.81 -5.85
N MET A 604 21.09 19.85 -7.18
CA MET A 604 20.17 20.54 -8.11
C MET A 604 19.01 19.65 -8.59
N ARG A 605 19.02 18.36 -8.24
CA ARG A 605 18.03 17.34 -8.65
C ARG A 605 16.85 17.17 -7.67
N THR A 606 16.62 18.11 -6.76
CA THR A 606 15.68 17.91 -5.64
C THR A 606 14.23 17.91 -6.11
N GLY A 607 13.49 16.84 -5.78
CA GLY A 607 12.06 16.72 -6.07
C GLY A 607 11.73 16.58 -7.55
N SER A 608 12.54 15.80 -8.27
CA SER A 608 12.38 15.56 -9.71
C SER A 608 12.08 14.09 -10.02
N ILE A 609 11.35 13.88 -11.11
CA ILE A 609 11.07 12.58 -11.72
C ILE A 609 11.68 12.60 -13.12
N THR A 610 12.39 11.52 -13.48
CA THR A 610 12.87 11.31 -14.85
C THR A 610 12.56 9.88 -15.28
N ASP A 611 11.98 9.74 -16.46
CA ASP A 611 11.86 8.49 -17.19
C ASP A 611 12.95 8.45 -18.26
N VAL A 612 13.89 7.51 -18.17
CA VAL A 612 15.00 7.40 -19.13
C VAL A 612 14.68 6.52 -20.33
N ALA A 613 13.52 5.87 -20.34
CA ALA A 613 13.08 4.99 -21.42
C ALA A 613 11.56 5.15 -21.70
N PRO A 614 11.07 6.38 -21.96
CA PRO A 614 9.65 6.63 -22.13
C PRO A 614 9.11 5.89 -23.36
N ALA A 615 7.89 5.35 -23.25
CA ALA A 615 7.27 4.59 -24.32
C ALA A 615 6.78 5.49 -25.47
N CYS A 616 6.84 4.97 -26.70
CA CYS A 616 6.33 5.63 -27.91
C CYS A 616 4.80 5.58 -28.01
N GLU A 617 4.16 4.59 -27.41
CA GLU A 617 2.74 4.28 -27.50
C GLU A 617 2.22 3.81 -26.13
N PRO A 618 0.90 3.88 -25.87
CA PRO A 618 0.31 3.39 -24.63
C PRO A 618 0.69 1.92 -24.38
N ASN A 619 1.10 1.61 -23.15
CA ASN A 619 1.45 0.26 -22.74
C ASN A 619 0.20 -0.59 -22.46
N ASN A 620 -0.94 0.05 -22.13
CA ASN A 620 -2.18 -0.58 -21.66
C ASN A 620 -3.39 -0.14 -22.50
N PRO A 621 -3.40 -0.37 -23.83
CA PRO A 621 -4.49 0.10 -24.70
C PRO A 621 -5.87 -0.45 -24.29
N GLU A 622 -5.95 -1.70 -23.83
CA GLU A 622 -7.22 -2.32 -23.39
C GLU A 622 -7.80 -1.64 -22.14
N LEU A 623 -6.95 -1.26 -21.17
CA LEU A 623 -7.39 -0.52 -20.00
C LEU A 623 -7.76 0.92 -20.36
N LEU A 624 -6.99 1.53 -21.27
CA LEU A 624 -7.26 2.89 -21.74
C LEU A 624 -8.60 2.99 -22.49
N GLU A 625 -8.98 1.97 -23.25
CA GLU A 625 -10.29 1.87 -23.93
C GLU A 625 -11.48 1.90 -22.97
N ARG A 626 -11.28 1.57 -21.69
CA ARG A 626 -12.32 1.68 -20.66
C ARG A 626 -12.61 3.13 -20.29
N THR A 627 -11.73 4.08 -20.62
CA THR A 627 -11.81 5.50 -20.24
C THR A 627 -12.47 6.36 -21.31
N ASP A 628 -13.05 7.49 -20.92
CA ASP A 628 -13.55 8.54 -21.82
C ASP A 628 -12.41 9.30 -22.53
N GLN A 629 -11.15 8.99 -22.22
CA GLN A 629 -9.95 9.64 -22.78
C GLN A 629 -9.25 8.80 -23.85
N ALA A 630 -9.75 7.61 -24.20
CA ALA A 630 -9.09 6.69 -25.13
C ALA A 630 -8.73 7.35 -26.49
N ASP A 631 -9.67 8.11 -27.05
CA ASP A 631 -9.51 8.82 -28.34
C ASP A 631 -8.51 9.98 -28.27
N ARG A 632 -7.96 10.31 -27.09
CA ARG A 632 -6.98 11.37 -26.91
C ARG A 632 -5.55 10.88 -26.91
N ALA A 633 -5.28 9.58 -26.78
CA ALA A 633 -3.91 9.08 -26.85
C ALA A 633 -3.37 9.08 -28.29
N TRP A 634 -2.07 9.31 -28.43
CA TRP A 634 -1.38 9.26 -29.72
C TRP A 634 0.05 8.73 -29.57
N THR A 635 0.52 8.03 -30.59
CA THR A 635 1.88 7.51 -30.68
C THR A 635 2.88 8.62 -31.01
N CYS A 636 4.19 8.36 -30.84
CA CYS A 636 5.25 9.34 -31.10
C CYS A 636 5.28 9.87 -32.56
N ASP A 637 4.67 9.17 -33.52
CA ASP A 637 4.50 9.62 -34.91
C ASP A 637 3.25 10.51 -35.12
N GLY A 638 2.49 10.76 -34.06
CA GLY A 638 1.28 11.59 -34.06
C GLY A 638 0.03 10.85 -34.54
N THR A 639 0.09 9.53 -34.72
CA THR A 639 -1.09 8.72 -35.02
C THR A 639 -1.94 8.60 -33.76
N LEU A 640 -3.19 9.04 -33.83
CA LEU A 640 -4.16 8.74 -32.77
C LEU A 640 -4.25 7.23 -32.65
N THR A 641 -4.27 6.71 -31.42
CA THR A 641 -4.32 5.26 -31.17
C THR A 641 -5.68 4.63 -31.52
N THR A 642 -6.56 5.35 -32.22
CA THR A 642 -7.89 4.90 -32.63
C THR A 642 -7.85 3.70 -33.58
N ASN A 643 -8.20 2.53 -33.02
CA ASN A 643 -8.64 1.22 -33.56
C ASN A 643 -7.92 0.57 -34.76
N PRO A 644 -7.55 -0.74 -34.68
CA PRO A 644 -7.65 -1.63 -35.84
C PRO A 644 -9.09 -1.87 -36.31
#